data_AF-A0A318KJ94-F1
#
_entry.id   AF-A0A318KJ94-F1
#
_cell.length_a   1.000
_cell.length_b   1.000
_cell.length_c   1.000
_cell.angle_alpha   90.00
_cell.angle_beta   90.00
_cell.angle_gamma   90.00
#
_symmetry.space_group_name_H-M   'P 1'
#
loop_
_entity.id
_entity.type
_entity.pdbx_description
1 polymer ?
#
loop_
_entity_poly.entity_id
_entity_poly.type
_entity_poly.pdbx_seq_one_letter_code
_entity_poly.pdbx_strand_id
1 'polypeptide(L)'
;MSEFGGMDELLQDFLTESSELLSDVDNKLVELERRPDDKNMLHDIFRGFHTIKGGAGFLNVSPLVTLCHRTENLFDKLRNSEIQLSPEVMDVILEATGVVRDMFDVLRQGRMPESADPMLLEALDRALKADQPITVVQLDPLPTPVAPPPPQPVAPPPAAAAAPAAAAPAPAAAGAPDWQSLYHAVVVPAQAVPAAAPAPVPAAAAPTAPLPVAKPAAPAAPAPRPANKPTAMAPVQQENTIRIDTQRLDQVLNLSGEIGLTKNRLTTLRTEILQGNRDTNTLRSLDEAVSQLDLLVGDLQNAVMKTRMQPIGRLFQKYPRLARDLARQLGKEVELVIIGEETELDKTMIEDLNDPLVHLVRNAVDHGVETPEERVAVGKKPQSVIELSAQQVGDHILIEITDDGKGMRAEMLRRKAVEKGLIDLETANSLDDKQALQLIFLPGFSTKDQISNVSGRGVGMDVVRTNIQKLNGRIDISSEVGEGTRISISLPLTLAILPVLVVKVCNQPFAVPLAMVREIIPIQQDSIQEVSGRPTIVVRDEILPVRSLADLLGWQPTQEAQFGVLMQSAERAFILAIDAFVGRDDVVIKPLQNIRPRGVAGATLSGDGSVVLVLDMEDLLSDPSANQQNVTPALGNNAAAPRLTAA
;
A
#
# COMPACT_ATOMS: atom_id res chain seq x y z
N MET A 1 29.24 10.32 19.10
CA MET A 1 29.03 8.88 19.28
C MET A 1 27.64 8.73 19.88
N SER A 2 26.76 7.93 19.26
CA SER A 2 25.42 7.67 19.78
C SER A 2 25.54 7.02 21.17
N GLU A 3 24.78 7.50 22.15
CA GLU A 3 24.73 6.89 23.50
C GLU A 3 24.07 5.49 23.46
N PHE A 4 23.42 5.14 22.34
CA PHE A 4 22.69 3.90 22.11
C PHE A 4 23.53 2.80 21.42
N GLY A 5 24.87 2.84 21.56
CA GLY A 5 25.86 1.98 20.92
C GLY A 5 25.36 0.63 20.36
N GLY A 6 25.18 0.58 19.03
CA GLY A 6 24.80 -0.65 18.31
C GLY A 6 23.29 -0.95 18.25
N MET A 7 22.44 -0.12 18.86
CA MET A 7 20.97 -0.23 18.82
C MET A 7 20.33 0.88 17.95
N ASP A 8 21.09 1.56 17.10
CA ASP A 8 20.61 2.69 16.30
C ASP A 8 19.47 2.27 15.34
N GLU A 9 19.50 1.04 14.81
CA GLU A 9 18.42 0.48 13.99
C GLU A 9 17.13 0.28 14.81
N LEU A 10 17.24 -0.29 16.01
CA LEU A 10 16.10 -0.49 16.92
C LEU A 10 15.52 0.85 17.42
N LEU A 11 16.38 1.85 17.61
CA LEU A 11 15.96 3.20 17.97
C LEU A 11 15.18 3.86 16.83
N GLN A 12 15.63 3.70 15.57
CA GLN A 12 14.92 4.22 14.40
C GLN A 12 13.56 3.54 14.19
N ASP A 13 13.49 2.22 14.35
CA ASP A 13 12.23 1.47 14.27
C ASP A 13 11.24 1.95 15.34
N PHE A 14 11.69 2.03 16.60
CA PHE A 14 10.89 2.54 17.71
C PHE A 14 10.39 3.97 17.47
N LEU A 15 11.26 4.86 17.00
CA LEU A 15 10.92 6.25 16.73
C LEU A 15 9.90 6.38 15.61
N THR A 16 9.97 5.54 14.59
CA THR A 16 9.02 5.54 13.46
C THR A 16 7.63 5.10 13.94
N GLU A 17 7.52 3.92 14.55
CA GLU A 17 6.25 3.37 15.04
C GLU A 17 5.63 4.25 16.14
N SER A 18 6.44 4.70 17.09
CA SER A 18 5.94 5.49 18.23
C SER A 18 5.56 6.91 17.82
N SER A 19 6.18 7.50 16.79
CA SER A 19 5.80 8.85 16.31
C SER A 19 4.42 8.83 15.66
N GLU A 20 4.08 7.77 14.92
CA GLU A 20 2.75 7.59 14.35
C GLU A 20 1.69 7.40 15.45
N LEU A 21 2.00 6.56 16.45
CA LEU A 21 1.13 6.36 17.62
C LEU A 21 0.92 7.65 18.41
N LEU A 22 1.97 8.43 18.63
CA LEU A 22 1.88 9.71 19.34
C LEU A 22 1.03 10.73 18.57
N SER A 23 1.14 10.74 17.24
CA SER A 23 0.33 11.62 16.37
C SER A 23 -1.15 11.23 16.39
N ASP A 24 -1.47 9.92 16.41
CA ASP A 24 -2.85 9.44 16.58
C ASP A 24 -3.40 9.78 17.97
N VAL A 25 -2.59 9.65 19.02
CA VAL A 25 -2.94 10.07 20.39
C VAL A 25 -3.25 11.57 20.44
N ASP A 26 -2.41 12.42 19.85
CA ASP A 26 -2.63 13.88 19.79
C ASP A 26 -3.99 14.24 19.15
N ASN A 27 -4.30 13.62 17.99
CA ASN A 27 -5.58 13.85 17.32
C ASN A 27 -6.77 13.42 18.19
N LYS A 28 -6.65 12.27 18.87
CA LYS A 28 -7.68 11.76 19.77
C LYS A 28 -7.84 12.60 21.04
N LEU A 29 -6.77 13.20 21.56
CA LEU A 29 -6.83 14.12 22.70
C LEU A 29 -7.65 15.38 22.39
N VAL A 30 -7.49 15.93 21.18
CA VAL A 30 -8.30 17.07 20.71
C VAL A 30 -9.78 16.71 20.57
N GLU A 31 -10.08 15.49 20.10
CA GLU A 31 -11.47 15.01 20.05
C GLU A 31 -12.06 14.73 21.44
N LEU A 32 -11.23 14.22 22.36
CA LEU A 32 -11.60 13.91 23.73
C LEU A 32 -11.97 15.19 24.51
N GLU A 33 -11.36 16.33 24.20
CA GLU A 33 -11.75 17.64 24.74
C GLU A 33 -13.21 17.98 24.43
N ARG A 34 -13.69 17.59 23.24
CA ARG A 34 -15.08 17.82 22.81
C ARG A 34 -16.03 16.74 23.32
N ARG A 35 -15.53 15.54 23.61
CA ARG A 35 -16.30 14.35 24.00
C ARG A 35 -15.64 13.62 25.19
N PRO A 36 -15.69 14.19 26.41
CA PRO A 36 -14.93 13.71 27.57
C PRO A 36 -15.35 12.32 28.08
N ASP A 37 -16.59 11.90 27.80
CA ASP A 37 -17.14 10.61 28.25
C ASP A 37 -16.93 9.44 27.26
N ASP A 38 -16.21 9.66 26.16
CA ASP A 38 -15.99 8.62 25.14
C ASP A 38 -14.99 7.55 25.63
N LYS A 39 -15.52 6.46 26.19
CA LYS A 39 -14.74 5.33 26.71
C LYS A 39 -13.88 4.64 25.65
N ASN A 40 -14.28 4.66 24.38
CA ASN A 40 -13.48 4.06 23.31
C ASN A 40 -12.24 4.90 23.03
N MET A 41 -12.37 6.23 23.00
CA MET A 41 -11.23 7.14 22.85
C MET A 41 -10.25 7.03 24.02
N LEU A 42 -10.74 6.99 25.27
CA LEU A 42 -9.91 6.79 26.45
C LEU A 42 -9.14 5.46 26.40
N HIS A 43 -9.78 4.38 25.92
CA HIS A 43 -9.15 3.08 25.78
C HIS A 43 -8.07 3.06 24.70
N ASP A 44 -8.30 3.73 23.57
CA ASP A 44 -7.33 3.84 22.49
C ASP A 44 -6.10 4.66 22.90
N ILE A 45 -6.31 5.81 23.56
CA ILE A 45 -5.22 6.65 24.05
C ILE A 45 -4.38 5.90 25.10
N PHE A 46 -5.03 5.17 26.02
CA PHE A 46 -4.34 4.29 26.97
C PHE A 46 -3.43 3.27 26.26
N ARG A 47 -3.92 2.62 25.18
CA ARG A 47 -3.13 1.65 24.42
C ARG A 47 -1.94 2.30 23.70
N GLY A 48 -2.11 3.54 23.24
CA GLY A 48 -1.02 4.34 22.67
C GLY A 48 0.13 4.50 23.66
N PHE A 49 -0.13 5.04 24.86
CA PHE A 49 0.89 5.21 25.90
C PHE A 49 1.47 3.87 26.41
N HIS A 50 0.65 2.82 26.53
CA HIS A 50 1.12 1.49 26.93
C HIS A 50 2.14 0.91 25.95
N THR A 51 1.90 1.07 24.65
CA THR A 51 2.79 0.61 23.58
C THR A 51 4.09 1.42 23.56
N ILE A 52 3.99 2.76 23.66
CA ILE A 52 5.16 3.66 23.72
C ILE A 52 6.04 3.34 24.93
N LYS A 53 5.45 3.11 26.11
CA LYS A 53 6.16 2.67 27.32
C LYS A 53 6.89 1.34 27.10
N GLY A 54 6.24 0.38 26.43
CA GLY A 54 6.82 -0.93 26.12
C GLY A 54 8.07 -0.81 25.25
N GLY A 55 8.00 -0.03 24.17
CA GLY A 55 9.14 0.24 23.30
C GLY A 55 10.26 1.01 23.98
N ALA A 56 9.92 2.05 24.77
CA ALA A 56 10.88 2.82 25.55
C ALA A 56 11.61 1.95 26.60
N GLY A 57 10.91 0.99 27.20
CA GLY A 57 11.47 0.04 28.17
C GLY A 57 12.47 -0.92 27.53
N PHE A 58 12.23 -1.35 26.29
CA PHE A 58 13.15 -2.20 25.53
C PHE A 58 14.46 -1.48 25.19
N LEU A 59 14.39 -0.18 24.87
CA LEU A 59 15.55 0.68 24.60
C LEU A 59 16.18 1.27 25.87
N ASN A 60 15.71 0.87 27.05
CA ASN A 60 16.17 1.34 28.37
C ASN A 60 16.08 2.87 28.56
N VAL A 61 15.13 3.54 27.90
CA VAL A 61 14.89 4.99 28.00
C VAL A 61 14.05 5.29 29.25
N SER A 62 14.69 5.16 30.42
CA SER A 62 14.04 5.26 31.74
C SER A 62 13.22 6.56 31.96
N PRO A 63 13.68 7.74 31.51
CA PRO A 63 12.89 8.98 31.59
C PRO A 63 11.53 8.90 30.88
N LEU A 64 11.53 8.37 29.65
CA LEU A 64 10.33 8.23 28.83
C LEU A 64 9.37 7.17 29.39
N VAL A 65 9.91 6.05 29.89
CA VAL A 65 9.12 5.01 30.58
C VAL A 65 8.40 5.59 31.79
N THR A 66 9.08 6.43 32.58
CA THR A 66 8.51 7.03 33.80
C THR A 66 7.34 7.95 33.47
N LEU A 67 7.50 8.81 32.47
CA LEU A 67 6.44 9.73 32.05
C LEU A 67 5.25 8.96 31.45
N CYS A 68 5.49 8.05 30.51
CA CYS A 68 4.42 7.25 29.88
C CYS A 68 3.66 6.41 30.90
N HIS A 69 4.33 5.82 31.88
CA HIS A 69 3.69 5.04 32.94
C HIS A 69 2.74 5.89 33.81
N ARG A 70 3.11 7.13 34.14
CA ARG A 70 2.25 8.03 34.92
C ARG A 70 1.05 8.50 34.11
N THR A 71 1.25 8.85 32.85
CA THR A 71 0.17 9.22 31.93
C THR A 71 -0.79 8.05 31.69
N GLU A 72 -0.26 6.84 31.52
CA GLU A 72 -1.04 5.61 31.37
C GLU A 72 -1.92 5.33 32.60
N ASN A 73 -1.38 5.47 33.82
CA ASN A 73 -2.15 5.30 35.05
C ASN A 73 -3.30 6.30 35.15
N LEU A 74 -3.13 7.52 34.63
CA LEU A 74 -4.16 8.54 34.63
C LEU A 74 -5.31 8.13 33.68
N PHE A 75 -4.96 7.66 32.49
CA PHE A 75 -5.94 7.11 31.55
C PHE A 75 -6.63 5.83 32.04
N ASP A 76 -5.93 4.98 32.82
CA ASP A 76 -6.53 3.80 33.45
C ASP A 76 -7.66 4.19 34.40
N LYS A 77 -7.45 5.22 35.23
CA LYS A 77 -8.48 5.74 36.13
C LYS A 77 -9.63 6.42 35.38
N LEU A 78 -9.33 7.19 34.33
CA LEU A 78 -10.35 7.83 33.50
C LEU A 78 -11.24 6.80 32.80
N ARG A 79 -10.68 5.74 32.19
CA ARG A 79 -11.47 4.69 31.51
C ARG A 79 -12.33 3.86 32.47
N ASN A 80 -11.82 3.62 33.68
CA ASN A 80 -12.55 2.89 34.73
C ASN A 80 -13.58 3.77 35.45
N SER A 81 -13.71 5.04 35.04
CA SER A 81 -14.61 6.03 35.64
C SER A 81 -14.32 6.30 37.12
N GLU A 82 -13.07 6.10 37.55
CA GLU A 82 -12.60 6.42 38.92
C GLU A 82 -12.29 7.91 39.08
N ILE A 83 -11.96 8.59 37.97
CA ILE A 83 -11.70 10.03 37.89
C ILE A 83 -12.51 10.57 36.71
N GLN A 84 -13.06 11.79 36.83
CA GLN A 84 -13.70 12.49 35.72
C GLN A 84 -12.69 13.41 35.01
N LEU A 85 -12.81 13.52 33.70
CA LEU A 85 -11.96 14.38 32.89
C LEU A 85 -12.36 15.86 33.12
N SER A 86 -11.56 16.60 33.91
CA SER A 86 -11.70 18.04 34.08
C SER A 86 -10.74 18.79 33.14
N PRO A 87 -10.99 20.09 32.86
CA PRO A 87 -10.05 20.92 32.08
C PRO A 87 -8.63 20.92 32.67
N GLU A 88 -8.51 20.96 34.00
CA GLU A 88 -7.23 20.90 34.71
C GLU A 88 -6.49 19.57 34.47
N VAL A 89 -7.22 18.45 34.44
CA VAL A 89 -6.64 17.13 34.13
C VAL A 89 -6.25 17.05 32.65
N MET A 90 -7.04 17.64 31.75
CA MET A 90 -6.73 17.70 30.32
C MET A 90 -5.45 18.51 30.04
N ASP A 91 -5.28 19.67 30.68
CA ASP A 91 -4.09 20.50 30.53
C ASP A 91 -2.82 19.73 30.91
N VAL A 92 -2.87 19.00 32.03
CA VAL A 92 -1.76 18.15 32.50
C VAL A 92 -1.47 17.00 31.53
N ILE A 93 -2.49 16.42 30.88
CA ILE A 93 -2.33 15.38 29.87
C ILE A 93 -1.68 15.94 28.60
N LEU A 94 -2.12 17.12 28.13
CA LEU A 94 -1.55 17.77 26.95
C LEU A 94 -0.10 18.18 27.19
N GLU A 95 0.22 18.69 28.38
CA GLU A 95 1.58 19.01 28.80
C GLU A 95 2.47 17.74 28.83
N ALA A 96 1.98 16.64 29.41
CA ALA A 96 2.69 15.37 29.43
C ALA A 96 2.93 14.80 28.02
N THR A 97 1.96 14.93 27.11
CA THR A 97 2.08 14.48 25.72
C THR A 97 3.08 15.35 24.94
N GLY A 98 3.10 16.66 25.21
CA GLY A 98 4.12 17.58 24.69
C GLY A 98 5.54 17.18 25.11
N VAL A 99 5.75 16.88 26.40
CA VAL A 99 7.06 16.45 26.89
C VAL A 99 7.49 15.11 26.28
N VAL A 100 6.56 14.17 26.03
CA VAL A 100 6.87 12.93 25.30
C VAL A 100 7.38 13.23 23.88
N ARG A 101 6.79 14.21 23.19
CA ARG A 101 7.23 14.66 21.85
C ARG A 101 8.65 15.23 21.90
N ASP A 102 8.94 16.08 22.88
CA ASP A 102 10.27 16.67 23.06
C ASP A 102 11.33 15.58 23.34
N MET A 103 10.97 14.57 24.15
CA MET A 103 11.84 13.41 24.39
C MET A 103 12.14 12.63 23.10
N PHE A 104 11.18 12.51 22.17
CA PHE A 104 11.39 11.85 20.88
C PHE A 104 12.35 12.62 19.99
N ASP A 105 12.29 13.95 19.99
CA ASP A 105 13.21 14.79 19.22
C ASP A 105 14.64 14.70 19.75
N VAL A 106 14.83 14.51 21.06
CA VAL A 106 16.15 14.22 21.65
C VAL A 106 16.65 12.83 21.25
N LEU A 107 15.77 11.82 21.28
CA LEU A 107 16.09 10.46 20.85
C LEU A 107 16.48 10.39 19.36
N ARG A 108 15.81 11.16 18.48
CA ARG A 108 16.17 11.29 17.05
C ARG A 108 17.59 11.79 16.81
N GLN A 109 18.15 12.50 17.78
CA GLN A 109 19.52 13.01 17.74
C GLN A 109 20.54 12.01 18.32
N GLY A 110 20.10 10.80 18.70
CA GLY A 110 20.94 9.75 19.29
C GLY A 110 21.41 10.07 20.72
N ARG A 111 20.68 10.94 21.43
CA ARG A 111 20.96 11.36 22.82
C ARG A 111 19.89 10.84 23.77
N MET A 112 20.26 10.51 25.00
CA MET A 112 19.30 10.12 26.02
C MET A 112 18.54 11.36 26.54
N PRO A 113 17.20 11.36 26.56
CA PRO A 113 16.43 12.49 27.09
C PRO A 113 16.65 12.65 28.59
N GLU A 114 16.55 13.89 29.07
CA GLU A 114 16.51 14.18 30.51
C GLU A 114 15.15 13.76 31.10
N SER A 115 15.06 13.69 32.44
CA SER A 115 13.79 13.42 33.10
C SER A 115 12.83 14.61 32.95
N ALA A 116 11.53 14.32 32.84
CA ALA A 116 10.49 15.34 32.80
C ALA A 116 10.55 16.24 34.05
N ASP A 117 10.09 17.49 33.92
CA ASP A 117 10.06 18.46 35.01
C ASP A 117 9.38 17.85 36.26
N PRO A 118 10.05 17.89 37.44
CA PRO A 118 9.45 17.43 38.69
C PRO A 118 8.06 18.03 38.97
N MET A 119 7.80 19.27 38.56
CA MET A 119 6.49 19.92 38.73
C MET A 119 5.38 19.23 37.93
N LEU A 120 5.67 18.81 36.69
CA LEU A 120 4.73 18.06 35.84
C LEU A 120 4.48 16.65 36.39
N LEU A 121 5.53 16.00 36.87
CA LEU A 121 5.43 14.68 37.52
C LEU A 121 4.56 14.75 38.78
N GLU A 122 4.68 15.81 39.59
CA GLU A 122 3.80 16.08 40.73
C GLU A 122 2.37 16.44 40.32
N ALA A 123 2.18 17.17 39.22
CA ALA A 123 0.86 17.49 38.68
C ALA A 123 0.11 16.23 38.22
N LEU A 124 0.79 15.31 37.54
CA LEU A 124 0.26 13.99 37.18
C LEU A 124 -0.09 13.14 38.42
N ASP A 125 0.79 13.14 39.43
CA ASP A 125 0.52 12.42 40.69
C ASP A 125 -0.64 13.03 41.49
N ARG A 126 -0.85 14.35 41.39
CA ARG A 126 -1.99 15.06 41.98
C ARG A 126 -3.28 14.73 41.24
N ALA A 127 -3.26 14.74 39.91
CA ALA A 127 -4.38 14.32 39.08
C ALA A 127 -4.80 12.88 39.39
N LEU A 128 -3.85 11.97 39.62
CA LEU A 128 -4.10 10.57 40.00
C LEU A 128 -4.74 10.38 41.39
N LYS A 129 -4.69 11.39 42.26
CA LYS A 129 -5.17 11.34 43.65
C LYS A 129 -6.51 12.07 43.87
N ALA A 130 -7.17 12.52 42.79
CA ALA A 130 -8.40 13.30 42.87
C ALA A 130 -9.59 12.46 43.40
N ASP A 131 -9.68 12.34 44.73
CA ASP A 131 -10.88 12.11 45.53
C ASP A 131 -11.00 13.18 46.64
N GLN A 132 -10.52 14.40 46.36
CA GLN A 132 -10.77 15.56 47.21
C GLN A 132 -11.19 16.77 46.35
N PRO A 133 -12.29 17.47 46.73
CA PRO A 133 -12.66 18.70 46.07
C PRO A 133 -11.59 19.76 46.32
N ILE A 134 -11.09 20.36 45.25
CA ILE A 134 -10.21 21.52 45.34
C ILE A 134 -11.08 22.72 45.71
N THR A 135 -10.86 23.24 46.91
CA THR A 135 -11.27 24.58 47.29
C THR A 135 -10.53 25.57 46.38
N VAL A 136 -11.25 26.19 45.45
CA VAL A 136 -10.77 27.37 44.74
C VAL A 136 -10.49 28.43 45.80
N VAL A 137 -9.22 28.81 45.98
CA VAL A 137 -8.90 30.07 46.64
C VAL A 137 -9.38 31.17 45.70
N GLN A 138 -10.56 31.68 46.02
CA GLN A 138 -11.21 32.78 45.33
C GLN A 138 -10.36 34.04 45.48
N LEU A 139 -10.06 34.68 44.34
CA LEU A 139 -9.36 35.95 44.25
C LEU A 139 -10.11 37.06 45.01
N ASP A 140 -9.38 37.80 45.84
CA ASP A 140 -9.83 39.12 46.32
C ASP A 140 -9.82 40.14 45.16
N PRO A 141 -10.82 41.02 45.08
CA PRO A 141 -10.96 41.98 43.99
C PRO A 141 -10.00 43.19 44.14
N LEU A 142 -9.27 43.50 43.07
CA LEU A 142 -8.56 44.77 42.89
C LEU A 142 -9.56 45.94 42.74
N PRO A 143 -9.32 47.09 43.39
CA PRO A 143 -10.11 48.31 43.16
C PRO A 143 -9.72 49.03 41.85
N THR A 144 -10.72 49.63 41.22
CA THR A 144 -10.73 50.42 39.97
C THR A 144 -9.96 51.78 40.02
N PRO A 145 -9.76 52.49 38.88
CA PRO A 145 -8.45 52.95 38.40
C PRO A 145 -8.18 54.47 38.55
N VAL A 146 -6.89 54.85 38.39
CA VAL A 146 -6.45 56.19 37.96
C VAL A 146 -5.28 56.04 36.96
N ALA A 147 -5.41 56.65 35.77
CA ALA A 147 -4.39 56.79 34.71
C ALA A 147 -3.49 58.05 34.95
N PRO A 148 -2.49 58.45 34.11
CA PRO A 148 -1.77 57.90 32.93
C PRO A 148 -0.19 58.04 33.11
N PRO A 149 0.78 58.19 32.15
CA PRO A 149 0.80 58.16 30.66
C PRO A 149 2.00 57.31 30.05
N PRO A 150 2.56 57.51 28.82
CA PRO A 150 2.92 56.45 27.85
C PRO A 150 4.42 56.04 27.82
N PRO A 151 4.81 54.94 27.12
CA PRO A 151 6.19 54.45 27.11
C PRO A 151 7.09 55.11 26.05
N GLN A 152 8.35 55.37 26.42
CA GLN A 152 9.46 55.71 25.52
C GLN A 152 10.35 54.48 25.23
N PRO A 153 11.03 54.43 24.08
CA PRO A 153 11.82 53.28 23.61
C PRO A 153 13.26 53.30 24.14
N VAL A 154 13.84 52.12 24.43
CA VAL A 154 15.24 51.99 24.86
C VAL A 154 16.06 51.26 23.78
N ALA A 155 17.20 51.87 23.46
CA ALA A 155 18.18 51.52 22.43
C ALA A 155 19.24 50.50 22.93
N PRO A 156 20.14 49.98 22.05
CA PRO A 156 20.95 48.78 22.29
C PRO A 156 22.30 49.05 22.99
N PRO A 157 23.00 48.02 23.51
CA PRO A 157 24.31 48.18 24.15
C PRO A 157 25.50 48.17 23.15
N PRO A 158 26.68 48.66 23.58
CA PRO A 158 27.66 49.30 22.70
C PRO A 158 28.87 48.43 22.29
N ALA A 159 29.56 48.92 21.25
CA ALA A 159 30.84 48.45 20.74
C ALA A 159 32.04 48.95 21.59
N ALA A 160 33.10 48.13 21.65
CA ALA A 160 34.45 48.57 21.98
C ALA A 160 35.45 47.92 21.00
N ALA A 161 36.31 48.76 20.42
CA ALA A 161 37.35 48.42 19.46
C ALA A 161 38.75 48.54 20.11
N ALA A 162 39.71 47.71 19.69
CA ALA A 162 41.08 48.12 19.32
C ALA A 162 41.95 46.91 18.90
N ALA A 163 42.63 47.06 17.76
CA ALA A 163 43.60 46.17 17.09
C ALA A 163 45.04 46.35 17.68
N PRO A 164 46.20 45.84 17.13
CA PRO A 164 46.45 45.34 15.77
C PRO A 164 47.51 44.21 15.50
N ALA A 165 47.51 43.78 14.24
CA ALA A 165 48.62 43.37 13.33
C ALA A 165 49.41 42.05 13.53
N ALA A 166 49.38 41.17 12.50
CA ALA A 166 50.48 41.01 11.52
C ALA A 166 50.23 39.92 10.43
N ALA A 167 50.54 40.30 9.18
CA ALA A 167 51.08 39.54 8.04
C ALA A 167 50.27 38.44 7.30
N ALA A 168 50.02 38.72 6.01
CA ALA A 168 49.68 37.75 4.93
C ALA A 168 50.96 37.04 4.39
N PRO A 169 50.86 35.98 3.55
CA PRO A 169 50.42 36.11 2.15
C PRO A 169 49.53 34.97 1.61
N ALA A 170 48.79 35.25 0.54
CA ALA A 170 48.15 34.28 -0.39
C ALA A 170 49.21 33.71 -1.38
N PRO A 171 48.93 32.79 -2.36
CA PRO A 171 47.64 32.25 -2.84
C PRO A 171 47.64 30.73 -3.20
N ALA A 172 46.48 30.16 -3.56
CA ALA A 172 46.24 29.32 -4.77
C ALA A 172 44.98 28.42 -4.65
N ALA A 173 44.29 28.29 -5.77
CA ALA A 173 43.03 27.57 -5.98
C ALA A 173 43.19 26.04 -6.05
N ALA A 174 42.16 25.29 -5.65
CA ALA A 174 41.60 24.13 -6.37
C ALA A 174 40.55 23.41 -5.49
N GLY A 175 39.27 23.61 -5.78
CA GLY A 175 38.19 22.77 -5.30
C GLY A 175 37.88 21.69 -6.34
N ALA A 176 38.42 20.50 -6.14
CA ALA A 176 37.92 19.24 -6.71
C ALA A 176 38.44 18.07 -5.85
N PRO A 177 37.60 17.11 -5.44
CA PRO A 177 38.06 15.93 -4.72
C PRO A 177 38.90 15.02 -5.62
N ASP A 178 39.98 14.47 -5.07
CA ASP A 178 40.92 13.60 -5.77
C ASP A 178 40.32 12.21 -6.02
N TRP A 179 39.68 12.06 -7.17
CA TRP A 179 39.08 10.83 -7.65
C TRP A 179 40.09 9.69 -7.83
N GLN A 180 41.39 9.99 -7.95
CA GLN A 180 42.43 8.99 -8.13
C GLN A 180 42.65 8.20 -6.82
N SER A 181 42.57 8.89 -5.68
CA SER A 181 42.68 8.28 -4.35
C SER A 181 41.49 7.37 -4.02
N LEU A 182 40.29 7.70 -4.52
CA LEU A 182 39.08 6.88 -4.34
C LEU A 182 39.07 5.65 -5.27
N TYR A 183 39.59 5.77 -6.49
CA TYR A 183 39.70 4.65 -7.43
C TYR A 183 40.68 3.58 -6.94
N HIS A 184 41.80 3.97 -6.33
CA HIS A 184 42.78 3.01 -5.79
C HIS A 184 42.29 2.24 -4.55
N ALA A 185 41.31 2.77 -3.82
CA ALA A 185 40.71 2.08 -2.66
C ALA A 185 39.72 0.97 -3.05
N VAL A 186 39.15 1.03 -4.25
CA VAL A 186 38.06 0.12 -4.69
C VAL A 186 38.57 -1.01 -5.60
N VAL A 187 39.68 -0.81 -6.33
CA VAL A 187 40.00 -1.68 -7.49
C VAL A 187 41.20 -2.62 -7.26
N VAL A 188 41.93 -2.56 -6.15
CA VAL A 188 43.08 -3.47 -5.92
C VAL A 188 42.76 -4.56 -4.89
N PRO A 189 42.80 -5.86 -5.27
CA PRO A 189 42.57 -6.96 -4.34
C PRO A 189 43.77 -7.12 -3.39
N ALA A 190 43.48 -7.34 -2.10
CA ALA A 190 44.46 -7.60 -1.07
C ALA A 190 45.32 -8.84 -1.43
N GLN A 191 46.57 -8.60 -1.85
CA GLN A 191 47.60 -9.63 -1.90
C GLN A 191 48.21 -9.78 -0.49
N ALA A 192 48.09 -10.99 0.04
CA ALA A 192 48.75 -11.42 1.26
C ALA A 192 50.28 -11.46 1.05
N VAL A 193 51.02 -10.88 1.99
CA VAL A 193 52.47 -11.09 2.15
C VAL A 193 52.73 -11.53 3.60
N PRO A 194 53.62 -12.51 3.84
CA PRO A 194 53.69 -13.27 5.09
C PRO A 194 54.65 -12.63 6.11
N ALA A 195 54.34 -12.78 7.40
CA ALA A 195 55.24 -12.39 8.49
C ALA A 195 55.93 -13.62 9.09
N ALA A 196 57.26 -13.55 9.14
CA ALA A 196 58.19 -14.56 9.61
C ALA A 196 58.33 -14.61 11.14
N ALA A 197 58.76 -15.78 11.62
CA ALA A 197 59.00 -16.16 13.01
C ALA A 197 60.28 -15.56 13.64
N PRO A 198 60.47 -15.73 14.96
CA PRO A 198 61.78 -15.96 15.57
C PRO A 198 61.93 -17.42 16.09
N ALA A 199 63.18 -17.89 16.15
CA ALA A 199 63.62 -19.26 16.43
C ALA A 199 64.30 -19.39 17.83
N PRO A 200 65.12 -20.44 18.14
CA PRO A 200 64.82 -21.71 18.86
C PRO A 200 65.62 -21.85 20.21
N VAL A 201 65.49 -22.82 21.14
CA VAL A 201 65.81 -24.29 21.26
C VAL A 201 65.73 -24.69 22.78
N PRO A 202 65.92 -25.95 23.28
CA PRO A 202 65.76 -27.31 22.71
C PRO A 202 65.03 -28.36 23.61
N ALA A 203 64.91 -29.56 23.02
CA ALA A 203 64.26 -30.84 23.36
C ALA A 203 64.63 -31.62 24.65
N ALA A 204 63.72 -32.52 25.07
CA ALA A 204 64.03 -33.89 25.53
C ALA A 204 62.80 -34.84 25.40
N ALA A 205 63.05 -36.14 25.27
CA ALA A 205 62.26 -37.17 24.56
C ALA A 205 61.36 -38.11 25.42
N ALA A 206 60.24 -38.58 24.80
CA ALA A 206 59.60 -39.94 24.70
C ALA A 206 59.61 -40.98 25.88
N PRO A 207 58.89 -42.15 25.86
CA PRO A 207 57.73 -42.68 25.06
C PRO A 207 56.65 -43.54 25.85
N THR A 208 55.59 -44.02 25.13
CA THR A 208 54.77 -45.30 25.28
C THR A 208 53.89 -45.50 26.55
N ALA A 209 52.70 -46.14 26.60
CA ALA A 209 52.08 -47.32 25.93
C ALA A 209 50.54 -47.43 26.29
N PRO A 210 49.75 -48.45 25.87
CA PRO A 210 48.32 -48.32 25.42
C PRO A 210 47.22 -49.21 26.08
N LEU A 211 45.98 -49.13 25.53
CA LEU A 211 44.78 -50.07 25.54
C LEU A 211 43.68 -49.87 26.62
N PRO A 212 42.41 -50.38 26.47
CA PRO A 212 41.79 -51.15 25.36
C PRO A 212 40.34 -50.73 24.95
N VAL A 213 39.84 -51.44 23.92
CA VAL A 213 38.55 -51.41 23.22
C VAL A 213 37.46 -52.23 23.96
N ALA A 214 36.17 -51.83 23.90
CA ALA A 214 35.02 -52.73 24.04
C ALA A 214 33.77 -52.28 23.23
N LYS A 215 33.01 -53.28 22.76
CA LYS A 215 32.01 -53.35 21.67
C LYS A 215 30.62 -52.71 21.95
N PRO A 216 29.73 -52.61 20.93
CA PRO A 216 28.53 -51.76 20.89
C PRO A 216 27.25 -52.47 21.36
N ALA A 217 26.27 -51.68 21.80
CA ALA A 217 24.88 -52.10 22.00
C ALA A 217 23.90 -51.05 21.45
N ALA A 218 22.93 -51.53 20.67
CA ALA A 218 21.67 -50.87 20.30
C ALA A 218 20.54 -51.90 20.53
N PRO A 219 19.24 -51.53 20.55
CA PRO A 219 18.60 -50.26 20.90
C PRO A 219 17.52 -50.47 22.01
N ALA A 220 17.15 -49.42 22.73
CA ALA A 220 15.95 -49.41 23.58
C ALA A 220 15.05 -48.21 23.24
N ALA A 221 13.76 -48.48 23.11
CA ALA A 221 12.68 -47.56 22.76
C ALA A 221 12.43 -46.46 23.83
N PRO A 222 11.80 -45.33 23.47
CA PRO A 222 11.86 -44.09 24.24
C PRO A 222 10.71 -43.94 25.24
N ALA A 223 10.98 -43.24 26.35
CA ALA A 223 10.01 -42.68 27.29
C ALA A 223 10.37 -41.19 27.56
N PRO A 224 9.42 -40.36 28.01
CA PRO A 224 9.13 -39.05 27.43
C PRO A 224 10.03 -37.92 27.92
N ARG A 225 10.33 -36.97 27.02
CA ARG A 225 10.99 -35.69 27.35
C ARG A 225 10.00 -34.71 28.02
N PRO A 226 10.47 -33.89 28.97
CA PRO A 226 9.64 -32.89 29.65
C PRO A 226 9.25 -31.73 28.73
N ALA A 227 8.12 -31.11 29.07
CA ALA A 227 7.43 -30.06 28.34
C ALA A 227 8.32 -28.85 27.98
N ASN A 228 8.25 -28.45 26.71
CA ASN A 228 8.78 -27.18 26.22
C ASN A 228 7.98 -26.01 26.80
N LYS A 229 8.70 -25.05 27.39
CA LYS A 229 8.22 -23.69 27.61
C LYS A 229 7.87 -23.04 26.27
N PRO A 230 6.84 -22.18 26.21
CA PRO A 230 6.51 -21.47 24.99
C PRO A 230 7.63 -20.49 24.65
N THR A 231 8.33 -20.75 23.55
CA THR A 231 9.21 -19.77 22.92
C THR A 231 8.32 -18.62 22.46
N ALA A 232 8.48 -17.45 23.07
CA ALA A 232 7.88 -16.23 22.59
C ALA A 232 8.31 -16.03 21.14
N MET A 233 7.34 -15.97 20.23
CA MET A 233 7.58 -15.59 18.84
C MET A 233 8.11 -14.16 18.86
N ALA A 234 9.37 -13.97 18.45
CA ALA A 234 9.87 -12.67 18.07
C ALA A 234 8.93 -12.08 16.99
N PRO A 235 8.64 -10.77 17.04
CA PRO A 235 7.91 -10.14 15.96
C PRO A 235 8.68 -10.36 14.66
N VAL A 236 7.99 -10.87 13.65
CA VAL A 236 8.56 -11.03 12.30
C VAL A 236 8.77 -9.62 11.78
N GLN A 237 9.98 -9.08 11.91
CA GLN A 237 10.42 -7.89 11.20
C GLN A 237 10.14 -8.11 9.71
N GLN A 238 9.49 -7.15 9.06
CA GLN A 238 9.36 -7.15 7.61
C GLN A 238 10.77 -7.03 7.03
N GLU A 239 11.36 -8.16 6.63
CA GLU A 239 12.60 -8.15 5.86
C GLU A 239 12.33 -7.42 4.54
N ASN A 240 12.76 -6.16 4.45
CA ASN A 240 12.69 -5.37 3.22
C ASN A 240 13.73 -5.81 2.16
N THR A 241 14.47 -6.88 2.45
CA THR A 241 15.44 -7.46 1.53
C THR A 241 14.80 -8.61 0.74
N ILE A 242 15.01 -8.62 -0.58
CA ILE A 242 14.64 -9.74 -1.44
C ILE A 242 15.92 -10.52 -1.71
N ARG A 243 15.93 -11.82 -1.39
CA ARG A 243 17.03 -12.71 -1.76
C ARG A 243 16.87 -13.09 -3.22
N ILE A 244 17.86 -12.74 -4.03
CA ILE A 244 17.85 -12.92 -5.48
C ILE A 244 18.86 -14.02 -5.84
N ASP A 245 18.47 -14.92 -6.73
CA ASP A 245 19.40 -15.88 -7.34
C ASP A 245 20.43 -15.13 -8.20
N THR A 246 21.71 -15.45 -8.02
CA THR A 246 22.81 -14.87 -8.80
C THR A 246 22.61 -15.03 -10.31
N GLN A 247 22.00 -16.13 -10.76
CA GLN A 247 21.71 -16.37 -12.18
C GLN A 247 20.71 -15.36 -12.75
N ARG A 248 19.69 -14.97 -11.97
CA ARG A 248 18.71 -13.96 -12.40
C ARG A 248 19.36 -12.58 -12.53
N LEU A 249 20.28 -12.27 -11.62
CA LEU A 249 21.05 -11.02 -11.67
C LEU A 249 21.98 -10.98 -12.89
N ASP A 250 22.67 -12.08 -13.18
CA ASP A 250 23.54 -12.21 -14.37
C ASP A 250 22.75 -12.03 -15.68
N GLN A 251 21.52 -12.56 -15.74
CA GLN A 251 20.64 -12.36 -16.90
C GLN A 251 20.29 -10.88 -17.11
N VAL A 252 19.95 -10.15 -16.04
CA VAL A 252 19.69 -8.70 -16.11
C VAL A 252 20.94 -7.93 -16.57
N LEU A 253 22.13 -8.32 -16.10
CA LEU A 253 23.39 -7.70 -16.51
C LEU A 253 23.70 -7.95 -18.00
N ASN A 254 23.47 -9.17 -18.50
CA ASN A 254 23.66 -9.51 -19.91
C ASN A 254 22.71 -8.69 -20.81
N LEU A 255 21.42 -8.63 -20.46
CA LEU A 255 20.42 -7.83 -21.18
C LEU A 255 20.79 -6.34 -21.19
N SER A 256 21.27 -5.79 -20.07
CA SER A 256 21.79 -4.42 -20.01
C SER A 256 22.97 -4.19 -20.97
N GLY A 257 23.87 -5.17 -21.09
CA GLY A 257 24.97 -5.15 -22.07
C GLY A 257 24.47 -5.14 -23.52
N GLU A 258 23.49 -5.98 -23.85
CA GLU A 258 22.89 -6.05 -25.20
C GLU A 258 22.12 -4.77 -25.57
N ILE A 259 21.40 -4.18 -24.62
CA ILE A 259 20.76 -2.87 -24.78
C ILE A 259 21.82 -1.79 -25.04
N GLY A 260 22.95 -1.83 -24.33
CA GLY A 260 24.08 -0.93 -24.55
C GLY A 260 24.65 -1.02 -25.97
N LEU A 261 24.81 -2.24 -26.50
CA LEU A 261 25.25 -2.47 -27.88
C LEU A 261 24.23 -1.95 -28.91
N THR A 262 22.94 -2.21 -28.69
CA THR A 262 21.86 -1.75 -29.57
C THR A 262 21.75 -0.23 -29.58
N LYS A 263 21.90 0.43 -28.41
CA LYS A 263 21.98 1.90 -28.30
C LYS A 263 23.16 2.49 -29.08
N ASN A 264 24.33 1.85 -29.03
CA ASN A 264 25.48 2.27 -29.82
C ASN A 264 25.20 2.13 -31.32
N ARG A 265 24.58 1.01 -31.74
CA ARG A 265 24.14 0.79 -33.12
C ARG A 265 23.16 1.88 -33.60
N LEU A 266 22.15 2.21 -32.79
CA LEU A 266 21.20 3.30 -33.04
C LEU A 266 21.91 4.66 -33.17
N THR A 267 22.91 4.92 -32.34
CA THR A 267 23.68 6.18 -32.37
C THR A 267 24.50 6.30 -33.65
N THR A 268 25.12 5.20 -34.11
CA THR A 268 25.83 5.15 -35.39
C THR A 268 24.87 5.40 -36.56
N LEU A 269 23.75 4.68 -36.61
CA LEU A 269 22.73 4.85 -37.66
C LEU A 269 22.16 6.27 -37.67
N ARG A 270 21.90 6.86 -36.51
CA ARG A 270 21.46 8.26 -36.39
C ARG A 270 22.51 9.21 -36.97
N THR A 271 23.80 8.97 -36.72
CA THR A 271 24.89 9.81 -37.22
C THR A 271 24.99 9.72 -38.75
N GLU A 272 24.85 8.52 -39.32
CA GLU A 272 24.80 8.31 -40.77
C GLU A 272 23.61 9.05 -41.42
N ILE A 273 22.43 8.99 -40.80
CA ILE A 273 21.23 9.71 -41.27
C ILE A 273 21.44 11.22 -41.21
N LEU A 274 22.03 11.74 -40.12
CA LEU A 274 22.34 13.16 -39.96
C LEU A 274 23.41 13.65 -40.96
N GLN A 275 24.32 12.76 -41.38
CA GLN A 275 25.32 13.04 -42.42
C GLN A 275 24.75 13.00 -43.84
N GLY A 276 23.45 12.71 -43.99
CA GLY A 276 22.72 12.77 -45.27
C GLY A 276 22.46 11.42 -45.92
N ASN A 277 22.90 10.30 -45.32
CA ASN A 277 22.61 8.95 -45.83
C ASN A 277 21.20 8.53 -45.39
N ARG A 278 20.22 8.85 -46.23
CA ARG A 278 18.80 8.49 -46.06
C ARG A 278 18.38 7.31 -46.95
N ASP A 279 19.31 6.41 -47.22
CA ASP A 279 19.07 5.26 -48.08
C ASP A 279 18.00 4.34 -47.45
N THR A 280 17.19 3.69 -48.29
CA THR A 280 16.13 2.77 -47.85
C THR A 280 16.68 1.64 -46.97
N ASN A 281 17.95 1.26 -47.15
CA ASN A 281 18.63 0.26 -46.33
C ASN A 281 18.98 0.77 -44.93
N THR A 282 19.37 2.04 -44.79
CA THR A 282 19.68 2.67 -43.49
C THR A 282 18.40 2.83 -42.66
N LEU A 283 17.29 3.22 -43.31
CA LEU A 283 15.98 3.28 -42.65
C LEU A 283 15.49 1.89 -42.20
N ARG A 284 15.63 0.86 -43.03
CA ARG A 284 15.32 -0.52 -42.62
C ARG A 284 16.19 -0.99 -41.45
N SER A 285 17.48 -0.71 -41.49
CA SER A 285 18.41 -1.07 -40.41
C SER A 285 18.09 -0.34 -39.10
N LEU A 286 17.55 0.89 -39.19
CA LEU A 286 17.04 1.64 -38.05
C LEU A 286 15.81 0.96 -37.47
N ASP A 287 14.81 0.63 -38.29
CA ASP A 287 13.60 -0.06 -37.84
C ASP A 287 13.91 -1.43 -37.20
N GLU A 288 14.86 -2.18 -37.77
CA GLU A 288 15.35 -3.43 -37.18
C GLU A 288 16.01 -3.21 -35.82
N ALA A 289 16.83 -2.16 -35.68
CA ALA A 289 17.49 -1.84 -34.41
C ALA A 289 16.50 -1.35 -33.34
N VAL A 290 15.46 -0.61 -33.73
CA VAL A 290 14.37 -0.20 -32.84
C VAL A 290 13.56 -1.42 -32.40
N SER A 291 13.17 -2.29 -33.33
CA SER A 291 12.42 -3.51 -33.00
C SER A 291 13.22 -4.45 -32.09
N GLN A 292 14.54 -4.56 -32.30
CA GLN A 292 15.42 -5.32 -31.42
C GLN A 292 15.52 -4.69 -30.03
N LEU A 293 15.56 -3.36 -29.93
CA LEU A 293 15.54 -2.66 -28.66
C LEU A 293 14.23 -2.93 -27.90
N ASP A 294 13.09 -2.90 -28.58
CA ASP A 294 11.78 -3.17 -27.96
C ASP A 294 11.71 -4.58 -27.37
N LEU A 295 12.22 -5.59 -28.09
CA LEU A 295 12.32 -6.97 -27.60
C LEU A 295 13.23 -7.06 -26.36
N LEU A 296 14.42 -6.44 -26.42
CA LEU A 296 15.37 -6.45 -25.30
C LEU A 296 14.84 -5.72 -24.06
N VAL A 297 14.08 -4.63 -24.25
CA VAL A 297 13.42 -3.91 -23.16
C VAL A 297 12.34 -4.78 -22.52
N GLY A 298 11.55 -5.49 -23.32
CA GLY A 298 10.57 -6.47 -22.82
C GLY A 298 11.23 -7.61 -22.03
N ASP A 299 12.32 -8.17 -22.54
CA ASP A 299 13.08 -9.21 -21.85
C ASP A 299 13.72 -8.71 -20.56
N LEU A 300 14.28 -7.50 -20.56
CA LEU A 300 14.83 -6.86 -19.35
C LEU A 300 13.73 -6.68 -18.31
N GLN A 301 12.58 -6.19 -18.71
CA GLN A 301 11.45 -6.02 -17.81
C GLN A 301 11.03 -7.37 -17.21
N ASN A 302 10.87 -8.40 -18.03
CA ASN A 302 10.51 -9.75 -17.56
C ASN A 302 11.57 -10.32 -16.60
N ALA A 303 12.86 -10.13 -16.89
CA ALA A 303 13.95 -10.56 -16.01
C ALA A 303 13.92 -9.81 -14.67
N VAL A 304 13.69 -8.49 -14.69
CA VAL A 304 13.54 -7.66 -13.48
C VAL A 304 12.29 -8.06 -12.68
N MET A 305 11.17 -8.38 -13.33
CA MET A 305 9.99 -8.90 -12.61
C MET A 305 10.33 -10.20 -11.89
N LYS A 306 11.00 -11.13 -12.57
CA LYS A 306 11.44 -12.41 -11.99
C LYS A 306 12.41 -12.27 -10.81
N THR A 307 13.18 -11.18 -10.69
CA THR A 307 14.02 -10.97 -9.50
C THR A 307 13.20 -10.59 -8.26
N ARG A 308 12.01 -10.01 -8.44
CA ARG A 308 11.09 -9.62 -7.36
C ARG A 308 10.10 -10.73 -6.97
N MET A 309 9.89 -11.70 -7.85
CA MET A 309 8.99 -12.82 -7.59
C MET A 309 9.44 -13.68 -6.40
N GLN A 310 8.48 -14.15 -5.61
CA GLN A 310 8.66 -15.11 -4.53
C GLN A 310 7.63 -16.24 -4.64
N PRO A 311 7.92 -17.45 -4.16
CA PRO A 311 6.94 -18.53 -4.09
C PRO A 311 5.78 -18.15 -3.18
N ILE A 312 4.55 -18.33 -3.66
CA ILE A 312 3.32 -18.03 -2.91
C ILE A 312 3.16 -18.95 -1.69
N GLY A 313 3.82 -20.10 -1.66
CA GLY A 313 3.76 -21.08 -0.56
C GLY A 313 4.06 -20.50 0.83
N ARG A 314 4.91 -19.46 0.92
CA ARG A 314 5.16 -18.75 2.19
C ARG A 314 3.88 -18.19 2.83
N LEU A 315 2.95 -17.75 1.99
CA LEU A 315 1.66 -17.25 2.42
C LEU A 315 0.78 -18.39 2.96
N PHE A 316 0.80 -19.53 2.26
CA PHE A 316 -0.05 -20.68 2.56
C PHE A 316 0.38 -21.45 3.81
N GLN A 317 1.64 -21.36 4.26
CA GLN A 317 2.15 -22.07 5.44
C GLN A 317 1.34 -21.86 6.72
N LYS A 318 0.70 -20.69 6.88
CA LYS A 318 -0.08 -20.34 8.07
C LYS A 318 -1.52 -20.85 8.02
N TYR A 319 -2.05 -21.11 6.82
CA TYR A 319 -3.47 -21.37 6.59
C TYR A 319 -3.96 -22.72 7.12
N PRO A 320 -3.20 -23.83 7.05
CA PRO A 320 -3.63 -25.10 7.64
C PRO A 320 -3.85 -25.05 9.15
N ARG A 321 -3.06 -24.23 9.86
CA ARG A 321 -3.23 -24.02 11.31
C ARG A 321 -4.49 -23.21 11.59
N LEU A 322 -4.65 -22.08 10.88
CA LEU A 322 -5.82 -21.21 10.99
C LEU A 322 -7.12 -21.97 10.71
N ALA A 323 -7.16 -22.77 9.64
CA ALA A 323 -8.33 -23.57 9.28
C ALA A 323 -8.67 -24.62 10.36
N ARG A 324 -7.67 -25.32 10.91
CA ARG A 324 -7.90 -26.28 12.01
C ARG A 324 -8.39 -25.63 13.29
N ASP A 325 -7.79 -24.51 13.69
CA ASP A 325 -8.17 -23.81 14.92
C ASP A 325 -9.61 -23.28 14.84
N LEU A 326 -9.97 -22.72 13.68
CA LEU A 326 -11.33 -22.24 13.41
C LEU A 326 -12.34 -23.39 13.32
N ALA A 327 -11.99 -24.49 12.64
CA ALA A 327 -12.83 -25.68 12.58
C ALA A 327 -13.09 -26.25 13.98
N ARG A 328 -12.07 -26.31 14.84
CA ARG A 328 -12.20 -26.74 16.23
C ARG A 328 -13.11 -25.82 17.06
N GLN A 329 -13.00 -24.51 16.87
CA GLN A 329 -13.85 -23.54 17.56
C GLN A 329 -15.33 -23.67 17.16
N LEU A 330 -15.61 -24.03 15.90
CA LEU A 330 -16.95 -24.19 15.35
C LEU A 330 -17.49 -25.63 15.41
N GLY A 331 -16.71 -26.58 15.94
CA GLY A 331 -17.11 -28.00 16.02
C GLY A 331 -17.16 -28.73 14.67
N LYS A 332 -16.31 -28.35 13.72
CA LYS A 332 -16.24 -28.92 12.37
C LYS A 332 -14.92 -29.68 12.16
N GLU A 333 -14.92 -30.63 11.22
CA GLU A 333 -13.71 -31.36 10.78
C GLU A 333 -13.33 -30.94 9.37
N VAL A 334 -12.16 -30.30 9.22
CA VAL A 334 -11.71 -29.73 7.95
C VAL A 334 -10.25 -30.10 7.68
N GLU A 335 -9.97 -30.48 6.44
CA GLU A 335 -8.63 -30.63 5.87
C GLU A 335 -8.40 -29.56 4.81
N LEU A 336 -7.28 -28.83 4.91
CA LEU A 336 -6.85 -27.88 3.90
C LEU A 336 -5.74 -28.51 3.05
N VAL A 337 -6.01 -28.69 1.77
CA VAL A 337 -5.05 -29.18 0.77
C VAL A 337 -4.52 -27.98 -0.01
N ILE A 338 -3.20 -27.88 -0.14
CA ILE A 338 -2.53 -26.80 -0.86
C ILE A 338 -1.88 -27.39 -2.11
N ILE A 339 -2.14 -26.78 -3.27
CA ILE A 339 -1.59 -27.20 -4.56
C ILE A 339 -0.89 -26.01 -5.22
N GLY A 340 0.30 -26.24 -5.77
CA GLY A 340 1.03 -25.20 -6.50
C GLY A 340 1.67 -24.13 -5.61
N GLU A 341 2.15 -24.52 -4.42
CA GLU A 341 2.87 -23.64 -3.50
C GLU A 341 4.15 -23.03 -4.08
N GLU A 342 4.70 -23.66 -5.12
CA GLU A 342 5.89 -23.20 -5.86
C GLU A 342 5.59 -22.08 -6.87
N THR A 343 4.32 -21.75 -7.10
CA THR A 343 3.95 -20.69 -8.04
C THR A 343 4.53 -19.35 -7.59
N GLU A 344 5.23 -18.69 -8.51
CA GLU A 344 5.92 -17.43 -8.26
C GLU A 344 4.97 -16.23 -8.41
N LEU A 345 4.99 -15.31 -7.44
CA LEU A 345 4.20 -14.07 -7.45
C LEU A 345 5.00 -12.91 -6.85
N ASP A 346 4.68 -11.67 -7.23
CA ASP A 346 5.34 -10.47 -6.72
C ASP A 346 5.24 -10.35 -5.20
N LYS A 347 6.32 -9.92 -4.52
CA LYS A 347 6.33 -9.73 -3.05
C LYS A 347 5.19 -8.84 -2.55
N THR A 348 4.91 -7.69 -3.19
CA THR A 348 3.85 -6.80 -2.70
C THR A 348 2.47 -7.41 -2.94
N MET A 349 2.29 -8.12 -4.06
CA MET A 349 1.05 -8.85 -4.33
C MET A 349 0.82 -9.93 -3.27
N ILE A 350 1.87 -10.65 -2.83
CA ILE A 350 1.78 -11.64 -1.75
C ILE A 350 1.34 -10.99 -0.42
N GLU A 351 1.91 -9.83 -0.09
CA GLU A 351 1.57 -9.09 1.12
C GLU A 351 0.12 -8.60 1.09
N ASP A 352 -0.31 -8.00 -0.03
CA ASP A 352 -1.65 -7.45 -0.23
C ASP A 352 -2.74 -8.53 -0.35
N LEU A 353 -2.39 -9.75 -0.81
CA LEU A 353 -3.32 -10.89 -0.92
C LEU A 353 -3.55 -11.62 0.39
N ASN A 354 -2.71 -11.41 1.40
CA ASN A 354 -2.78 -12.17 2.65
C ASN A 354 -4.14 -12.03 3.33
N ASP A 355 -4.59 -10.78 3.52
CA ASP A 355 -5.86 -10.49 4.18
C ASP A 355 -7.07 -11.02 3.38
N PRO A 356 -7.17 -10.79 2.05
CA PRO A 356 -8.19 -11.40 1.19
C PRO A 356 -8.28 -12.92 1.30
N LEU A 357 -7.15 -13.64 1.16
CA LEU A 357 -7.15 -15.11 1.15
C LEU A 357 -7.49 -15.69 2.52
N VAL A 358 -6.98 -15.11 3.62
CA VAL A 358 -7.36 -15.50 4.99
C VAL A 358 -8.87 -15.38 5.17
N HIS A 359 -9.47 -14.30 4.68
CA HIS A 359 -10.88 -14.07 4.82
C HIS A 359 -11.72 -15.06 3.97
N LEU A 360 -11.28 -15.39 2.76
CA LEU A 360 -11.95 -16.41 1.93
C LEU A 360 -11.87 -17.81 2.56
N VAL A 361 -10.70 -18.22 3.08
CA VAL A 361 -10.54 -19.50 3.80
C VAL A 361 -11.44 -19.53 5.04
N ARG A 362 -11.51 -18.40 5.78
CA ARG A 362 -12.42 -18.28 6.93
C ARG A 362 -13.87 -18.47 6.55
N ASN A 363 -14.31 -17.86 5.44
CA ASN A 363 -15.69 -17.98 4.97
C ASN A 363 -16.01 -19.40 4.50
N ALA A 364 -15.07 -20.09 3.86
CA ALA A 364 -15.22 -21.49 3.52
C ALA A 364 -15.44 -22.34 4.81
N VAL A 365 -14.64 -22.14 5.86
CA VAL A 365 -14.77 -22.89 7.12
C VAL A 365 -16.02 -22.50 7.94
N ASP A 366 -16.34 -21.20 8.06
CA ASP A 366 -17.49 -20.72 8.87
C ASP A 366 -18.83 -21.00 8.17
N HIS A 367 -18.92 -20.71 6.87
CA HIS A 367 -20.18 -20.74 6.13
C HIS A 367 -20.29 -21.84 5.08
N GLY A 368 -19.20 -22.18 4.39
CA GLY A 368 -19.19 -23.23 3.37
C GLY A 368 -19.39 -24.61 3.97
N VAL A 369 -18.52 -24.99 4.91
CA VAL A 369 -18.49 -26.33 5.50
C VAL A 369 -19.62 -26.55 6.51
N GLU A 370 -20.28 -27.69 6.38
CA GLU A 370 -21.35 -28.19 7.26
C GLU A 370 -20.77 -28.91 8.48
N THR A 371 -21.56 -29.11 9.53
CA THR A 371 -21.14 -29.94 10.67
C THR A 371 -21.00 -31.43 10.28
N PRO A 372 -20.20 -32.23 10.99
CA PRO A 372 -20.03 -33.66 10.65
C PRO A 372 -21.36 -34.42 10.62
N GLU A 373 -22.30 -34.07 11.51
CA GLU A 373 -23.63 -34.67 11.58
C GLU A 373 -24.48 -34.37 10.33
N GLU A 374 -24.50 -33.10 9.90
CA GLU A 374 -25.18 -32.66 8.67
C GLU A 374 -24.57 -33.32 7.43
N ARG A 375 -23.24 -33.44 7.37
CA ARG A 375 -22.54 -34.07 6.24
C ARG A 375 -22.90 -35.55 6.10
N VAL A 376 -22.91 -36.29 7.20
CA VAL A 376 -23.31 -37.71 7.21
C VAL A 376 -24.78 -37.87 6.83
N ALA A 377 -25.66 -36.96 7.24
CA ALA A 377 -27.08 -36.97 6.86
C ALA A 377 -27.30 -36.81 5.34
N VAL A 378 -26.42 -36.06 4.66
CA VAL A 378 -26.46 -35.84 3.20
C VAL A 378 -25.58 -36.87 2.44
N GLY A 379 -24.95 -37.82 3.14
CA GLY A 379 -24.12 -38.87 2.55
C GLY A 379 -22.69 -38.47 2.19
N LYS A 380 -22.22 -37.32 2.68
CA LYS A 380 -20.84 -36.84 2.51
C LYS A 380 -19.90 -37.40 3.58
N LYS A 381 -18.59 -37.34 3.32
CA LYS A 381 -17.57 -37.69 4.31
C LYS A 381 -17.64 -36.72 5.52
N PRO A 382 -17.44 -37.21 6.76
CA PRO A 382 -17.46 -36.35 7.96
C PRO A 382 -16.41 -35.22 7.91
N GLN A 383 -15.22 -35.53 7.41
CA GLN A 383 -14.15 -34.58 7.16
C GLN A 383 -14.40 -33.86 5.82
N SER A 384 -14.46 -32.54 5.86
CA SER A 384 -14.55 -31.69 4.67
C SER A 384 -13.17 -31.35 4.12
N VAL A 385 -13.06 -31.23 2.80
CA VAL A 385 -11.83 -30.85 2.12
C VAL A 385 -11.99 -29.46 1.53
N ILE A 386 -11.07 -28.57 1.90
CA ILE A 386 -10.90 -27.27 1.27
C ILE A 386 -9.59 -27.34 0.48
N GLU A 387 -9.66 -27.04 -0.82
CA GLU A 387 -8.52 -27.00 -1.72
C GLU A 387 -8.16 -25.54 -2.00
N LEU A 388 -6.90 -25.19 -1.78
CA LEU A 388 -6.30 -23.92 -2.18
C LEU A 388 -5.24 -24.20 -3.24
N SER A 389 -5.53 -23.82 -4.49
CA SER A 389 -4.62 -24.02 -5.61
C SER A 389 -4.10 -22.68 -6.13
N ALA A 390 -2.85 -22.67 -6.58
CA ALA A 390 -2.27 -21.56 -7.32
C ALA A 390 -1.56 -22.11 -8.55
N GLN A 391 -1.83 -21.54 -9.72
CA GLN A 391 -1.21 -21.95 -10.97
C GLN A 391 -1.05 -20.76 -11.91
N GLN A 392 0.01 -20.79 -12.73
CA GLN A 392 0.20 -19.80 -13.78
C GLN A 392 -0.51 -20.26 -15.06
N VAL A 393 -1.43 -19.43 -15.57
CA VAL A 393 -2.17 -19.65 -16.82
C VAL A 393 -1.91 -18.46 -17.76
N GLY A 394 -1.00 -18.63 -18.72
CA GLY A 394 -0.56 -17.55 -19.60
C GLY A 394 0.17 -16.45 -18.82
N ASP A 395 -0.30 -15.21 -18.97
CA ASP A 395 0.24 -14.02 -18.26
C ASP A 395 -0.51 -13.71 -16.94
N HIS A 396 -1.34 -14.65 -16.47
CA HIS A 396 -2.09 -14.48 -15.23
C HIS A 396 -1.77 -15.62 -14.25
N ILE A 397 -1.76 -15.28 -12.96
CA ILE A 397 -1.79 -16.24 -11.87
C ILE A 397 -3.24 -16.47 -11.49
N LEU A 398 -3.68 -17.73 -11.59
CA LEU A 398 -4.99 -18.18 -11.17
C LEU A 398 -4.86 -18.83 -9.79
N ILE A 399 -5.51 -18.23 -8.79
CA ILE A 399 -5.63 -18.76 -7.43
C ILE A 399 -7.07 -19.21 -7.24
N GLU A 400 -7.28 -20.47 -6.89
CA GLU A 400 -8.62 -21.01 -6.67
C GLU A 400 -8.76 -21.54 -5.24
N ILE A 401 -9.91 -21.25 -4.63
CA ILE A 401 -10.33 -21.79 -3.34
C ILE A 401 -11.60 -22.57 -3.59
N THR A 402 -11.54 -23.89 -3.40
CA THR A 402 -12.68 -24.79 -3.58
C THR A 402 -13.01 -25.47 -2.25
N ASP A 403 -14.28 -25.46 -1.86
CA ASP A 403 -14.81 -26.25 -0.75
C ASP A 403 -15.86 -27.25 -1.25
N ASP A 404 -16.00 -28.37 -0.53
CA ASP A 404 -17.02 -29.40 -0.76
C ASP A 404 -18.26 -29.23 0.14
N GLY A 405 -18.54 -27.99 0.52
CA GLY A 405 -19.56 -27.60 1.48
C GLY A 405 -20.99 -27.63 0.93
N LYS A 406 -21.88 -26.87 1.57
CA LYS A 406 -23.31 -26.81 1.18
C LYS A 406 -23.58 -26.00 -0.08
N GLY A 407 -22.60 -25.24 -0.55
CA GLY A 407 -22.74 -24.27 -1.63
C GLY A 407 -23.61 -23.06 -1.27
N MET A 408 -23.69 -22.10 -2.19
CA MET A 408 -24.46 -20.87 -2.05
C MET A 408 -25.81 -21.00 -2.74
N ARG A 409 -26.85 -20.46 -2.11
CA ARG A 409 -28.21 -20.43 -2.66
C ARG A 409 -28.47 -19.07 -3.30
N ALA A 410 -28.44 -19.01 -4.63
CA ALA A 410 -28.68 -17.79 -5.41
C ALA A 410 -29.99 -17.08 -5.02
N GLU A 411 -31.08 -17.84 -4.85
CA GLU A 411 -32.39 -17.29 -4.46
C GLU A 411 -32.37 -16.60 -3.09
N MET A 412 -31.65 -17.16 -2.11
CA MET A 412 -31.49 -16.56 -0.79
C MET A 412 -30.68 -15.26 -0.85
N LEU A 413 -29.65 -15.21 -1.70
CA LEU A 413 -28.85 -14.01 -1.91
C LEU A 413 -29.68 -12.90 -2.55
N ARG A 414 -30.47 -13.22 -3.60
CA ARG A 414 -31.41 -12.29 -4.23
C ARG A 414 -32.39 -11.71 -3.20
N ARG A 415 -33.04 -12.58 -2.42
CA ARG A 415 -34.02 -12.14 -1.42
C ARG A 415 -33.40 -11.22 -0.36
N LYS A 416 -32.23 -11.59 0.17
CA LYS A 416 -31.51 -10.74 1.15
C LYS A 416 -31.04 -9.41 0.57
N ALA A 417 -30.64 -9.38 -0.71
CA ALA A 417 -30.25 -8.13 -1.37
C ALA A 417 -31.45 -7.16 -1.49
N VAL A 418 -32.64 -7.69 -1.81
CA VAL A 418 -33.88 -6.91 -1.87
C VAL A 418 -34.34 -6.46 -0.48
N GLU A 419 -34.32 -7.35 0.52
CA GLU A 419 -34.69 -7.02 1.91
C GLU A 419 -33.81 -5.90 2.49
N LYS A 420 -32.53 -5.85 2.11
CA LYS A 420 -31.59 -4.80 2.52
C LYS A 420 -31.66 -3.54 1.66
N GLY A 421 -32.49 -3.51 0.63
CA GLY A 421 -32.63 -2.38 -0.29
C GLY A 421 -31.40 -2.11 -1.15
N LEU A 422 -30.54 -3.11 -1.35
CA LEU A 422 -29.34 -3.00 -2.18
C LEU A 422 -29.67 -3.11 -3.67
N ILE A 423 -30.75 -3.84 -4.00
CA ILE A 423 -31.30 -3.98 -5.35
C ILE A 423 -32.83 -3.96 -5.27
N ASP A 424 -33.48 -3.54 -6.35
CA ASP A 424 -34.92 -3.59 -6.53
C ASP A 424 -35.40 -4.98 -6.97
N LEU A 425 -36.70 -5.23 -6.78
CA LEU A 425 -37.31 -6.54 -7.07
C LEU A 425 -37.28 -6.89 -8.56
N GLU A 426 -37.37 -5.88 -9.44
CA GLU A 426 -37.33 -6.07 -10.89
C GLU A 426 -35.92 -6.51 -11.33
N THR A 427 -34.89 -5.77 -10.92
CA THR A 427 -33.50 -6.17 -11.16
C THR A 427 -33.20 -7.55 -10.57
N ALA A 428 -33.62 -7.83 -9.33
CA ALA A 428 -33.37 -9.12 -8.69
C ALA A 428 -33.92 -10.33 -9.49
N ASN A 429 -35.09 -10.17 -10.11
CA ASN A 429 -35.71 -11.21 -10.93
C ASN A 429 -35.06 -11.36 -12.32
N SER A 430 -34.35 -10.35 -12.80
CA SER A 430 -33.66 -10.38 -14.10
C SER A 430 -32.30 -11.07 -14.06
N LEU A 431 -31.69 -11.18 -12.88
CA LEU A 431 -30.35 -11.76 -12.69
C LEU A 431 -30.37 -13.27 -12.90
N ASP A 432 -29.39 -13.78 -13.64
CA ASP A 432 -29.12 -15.22 -13.68
C ASP A 432 -28.48 -15.71 -12.35
N ASP A 433 -28.31 -17.02 -12.20
CA ASP A 433 -27.79 -17.59 -10.95
C ASP A 433 -26.34 -17.17 -10.69
N LYS A 434 -25.53 -16.99 -11.75
CA LYS A 434 -24.12 -16.59 -11.65
C LYS A 434 -24.00 -15.12 -11.19
N GLN A 435 -24.80 -14.23 -11.75
CA GLN A 435 -24.89 -12.83 -11.37
C GLN A 435 -25.46 -12.68 -9.95
N ALA A 436 -26.41 -13.54 -9.56
CA ALA A 436 -26.94 -13.55 -8.20
C ALA A 436 -25.87 -13.92 -7.15
N LEU A 437 -24.92 -14.80 -7.47
CA LEU A 437 -23.78 -15.10 -6.58
C LEU A 437 -22.87 -13.87 -6.39
N GLN A 438 -22.70 -13.04 -7.42
CA GLN A 438 -21.86 -11.84 -7.36
C GLN A 438 -22.44 -10.73 -6.46
N LEU A 439 -23.73 -10.79 -6.11
CA LEU A 439 -24.36 -9.87 -5.15
C LEU A 439 -23.66 -9.88 -3.78
N ILE A 440 -22.95 -10.96 -3.45
CA ILE A 440 -22.19 -11.06 -2.19
C ILE A 440 -21.11 -9.97 -2.05
N PHE A 441 -20.64 -9.41 -3.17
CA PHE A 441 -19.63 -8.36 -3.19
C PHE A 441 -20.20 -6.94 -3.06
N LEU A 442 -21.53 -6.78 -2.96
CA LEU A 442 -22.11 -5.46 -2.80
C LEU A 442 -21.72 -4.84 -1.45
N PRO A 443 -21.39 -3.54 -1.38
CA PRO A 443 -21.09 -2.86 -0.13
C PRO A 443 -22.22 -3.02 0.89
N GLY A 444 -21.89 -3.41 2.11
CA GLY A 444 -22.91 -3.64 3.16
C GLY A 444 -23.73 -4.93 3.00
N PHE A 445 -23.44 -5.75 1.97
CA PHE A 445 -24.01 -7.09 1.86
C PHE A 445 -23.35 -8.00 2.90
N SER A 446 -24.16 -8.46 3.85
CA SER A 446 -23.76 -9.47 4.83
C SER A 446 -24.95 -10.39 5.09
N THR A 447 -24.67 -11.68 5.20
CA THR A 447 -25.71 -12.68 5.47
C THR A 447 -26.05 -12.79 6.96
N LYS A 448 -25.30 -12.15 7.86
CA LYS A 448 -25.55 -12.12 9.31
C LYS A 448 -26.35 -10.87 9.71
N ASP A 449 -27.34 -11.05 10.59
CA ASP A 449 -28.16 -9.97 11.18
C ASP A 449 -27.45 -9.25 12.35
N GLN A 450 -26.34 -9.81 12.85
CA GLN A 450 -25.48 -9.20 13.87
C GLN A 450 -24.06 -9.02 13.35
N ILE A 451 -23.50 -7.83 13.60
CA ILE A 451 -22.08 -7.55 13.40
C ILE A 451 -21.30 -8.41 14.39
N SER A 452 -20.52 -9.37 13.90
CA SER A 452 -19.70 -10.22 14.75
C SER A 452 -18.53 -9.41 15.32
N ASN A 453 -18.44 -9.32 16.65
CA ASN A 453 -17.38 -8.60 17.40
C ASN A 453 -15.95 -9.17 17.21
N VAL A 454 -15.75 -10.21 16.40
CA VAL A 454 -14.44 -10.85 16.16
C VAL A 454 -13.66 -10.21 15.00
N SER A 455 -14.21 -9.19 14.33
CA SER A 455 -13.51 -8.45 13.28
C SER A 455 -13.66 -6.95 13.48
N GLY A 456 -12.86 -6.39 14.40
CA GLY A 456 -12.70 -4.93 14.58
C GLY A 456 -12.03 -4.19 13.40
N ARG A 457 -12.21 -4.67 12.16
CA ARG A 457 -11.72 -4.04 10.93
C ARG A 457 -12.74 -4.00 9.77
N GLY A 458 -13.99 -4.46 9.98
CA GLY A 458 -15.03 -4.33 8.95
C GLY A 458 -14.73 -5.02 7.62
N VAL A 459 -14.11 -6.20 7.63
CA VAL A 459 -13.73 -6.91 6.39
C VAL A 459 -14.92 -7.73 5.90
N GLY A 460 -15.69 -7.18 4.95
CA GLY A 460 -16.68 -7.89 4.16
C GLY A 460 -16.11 -8.42 2.83
N MET A 461 -16.94 -9.10 2.05
CA MET A 461 -16.57 -9.56 0.71
C MET A 461 -16.35 -8.39 -0.27
N ASP A 462 -16.98 -7.25 -0.01
CA ASP A 462 -16.73 -5.98 -0.70
C ASP A 462 -15.26 -5.51 -0.55
N VAL A 463 -14.68 -5.63 0.64
CA VAL A 463 -13.26 -5.31 0.89
C VAL A 463 -12.34 -6.26 0.13
N VAL A 464 -12.69 -7.56 0.09
CA VAL A 464 -11.94 -8.56 -0.68
C VAL A 464 -11.94 -8.22 -2.17
N ARG A 465 -13.12 -7.92 -2.75
CA ARG A 465 -13.22 -7.50 -4.16
C ARG A 465 -12.43 -6.23 -4.43
N THR A 466 -12.56 -5.23 -3.56
CA THR A 466 -11.84 -3.96 -3.70
C THR A 466 -10.33 -4.16 -3.64
N ASN A 467 -9.83 -4.99 -2.74
CA ASN A 467 -8.40 -5.29 -2.65
C ASN A 467 -7.89 -6.04 -3.88
N ILE A 468 -8.64 -7.03 -4.38
CA ILE A 468 -8.27 -7.75 -5.61
C ILE A 468 -8.29 -6.82 -6.83
N GLN A 469 -9.27 -5.92 -6.93
CA GLN A 469 -9.35 -4.92 -8.00
C GLN A 469 -8.20 -3.91 -7.96
N LYS A 470 -7.74 -3.50 -6.77
CA LYS A 470 -6.55 -2.63 -6.62
C LYS A 470 -5.29 -3.28 -7.17
N LEU A 471 -5.22 -4.61 -7.14
CA LEU A 471 -4.13 -5.40 -7.72
C LEU A 471 -4.34 -5.69 -9.21
N ASN A 472 -5.27 -4.99 -9.88
CA ASN A 472 -5.71 -5.23 -11.25
C ASN A 472 -6.19 -6.68 -11.47
N GLY A 473 -6.62 -7.34 -10.40
CA GLY A 473 -7.12 -8.69 -10.41
C GLY A 473 -8.63 -8.76 -10.63
N ARG A 474 -9.09 -9.95 -11.00
CA ARG A 474 -10.50 -10.29 -11.12
C ARG A 474 -10.84 -11.41 -10.15
N ILE A 475 -12.02 -11.35 -9.55
CA ILE A 475 -12.58 -12.40 -8.70
C ILE A 475 -13.91 -12.87 -9.28
N ASP A 476 -14.07 -14.18 -9.43
CA ASP A 476 -15.31 -14.83 -9.85
C ASP A 476 -15.68 -15.93 -8.86
N ILE A 477 -16.98 -16.20 -8.76
CA ILE A 477 -17.55 -17.22 -7.88
C ILE A 477 -18.40 -18.17 -8.72
N SER A 478 -18.19 -19.47 -8.52
CA SER A 478 -19.03 -20.54 -9.02
C SER A 478 -19.42 -21.46 -7.87
N SER A 479 -20.71 -21.68 -7.64
CA SER A 479 -21.17 -22.51 -6.53
C SER A 479 -22.43 -23.27 -6.92
N GLU A 480 -22.49 -24.53 -6.49
CA GLU A 480 -23.64 -25.40 -6.67
C GLU A 480 -24.10 -25.93 -5.31
N VAL A 481 -25.43 -25.92 -5.10
CA VAL A 481 -26.02 -26.32 -3.82
C VAL A 481 -25.78 -27.81 -3.60
N GLY A 482 -25.10 -28.13 -2.50
CA GLY A 482 -24.76 -29.51 -2.15
C GLY A 482 -23.42 -30.01 -2.72
N GLU A 483 -22.81 -29.33 -3.69
CA GLU A 483 -21.47 -29.68 -4.19
C GLU A 483 -20.37 -28.80 -3.60
N GLY A 484 -20.69 -27.54 -3.28
CA GLY A 484 -19.80 -26.60 -2.60
C GLY A 484 -19.59 -25.30 -3.35
N THR A 485 -18.48 -24.63 -3.07
CA THR A 485 -18.15 -23.32 -3.67
C THR A 485 -16.73 -23.33 -4.22
N ARG A 486 -16.56 -22.76 -5.41
CA ARG A 486 -15.26 -22.41 -5.99
C ARG A 486 -15.18 -20.90 -6.19
N ILE A 487 -14.12 -20.30 -5.67
CA ILE A 487 -13.79 -18.90 -5.82
C ILE A 487 -12.48 -18.82 -6.59
N SER A 488 -12.50 -18.16 -7.74
CA SER A 488 -11.35 -18.05 -8.64
C SER A 488 -10.87 -16.60 -8.67
N ILE A 489 -9.60 -16.37 -8.39
CA ILE A 489 -8.93 -15.07 -8.42
C ILE A 489 -7.90 -15.11 -9.54
N SER A 490 -8.00 -14.19 -10.49
CA SER A 490 -7.03 -14.02 -11.57
C SER A 490 -6.25 -12.73 -11.35
N LEU A 491 -4.93 -12.82 -11.31
CA LEU A 491 -4.02 -11.70 -11.08
C LEU A 491 -3.01 -11.61 -12.22
N PRO A 492 -2.68 -10.41 -12.71
CA PRO A 492 -1.61 -10.26 -13.71
C PRO A 492 -0.24 -10.56 -13.11
N LEU A 493 0.68 -11.08 -13.93
CA LEU A 493 2.07 -11.37 -13.50
C LEU A 493 2.95 -10.11 -13.43
N THR A 494 2.54 -9.02 -14.09
CA THR A 494 3.36 -7.81 -14.30
C THR A 494 2.89 -6.62 -13.47
N LEU A 495 3.83 -5.72 -13.11
CA LEU A 495 3.50 -4.36 -12.70
C LEU A 495 2.69 -3.70 -13.82
N ALA A 496 1.54 -3.12 -13.48
CA ALA A 496 0.47 -2.69 -14.41
C ALA A 496 0.93 -1.88 -15.63
N ILE A 497 1.44 -2.57 -16.65
CA ILE A 497 1.51 -2.07 -18.03
C ILE A 497 0.15 -2.29 -18.63
N LEU A 498 -0.53 -1.19 -18.90
CA LEU A 498 -1.82 -1.21 -19.55
C LEU A 498 -1.62 -0.82 -21.02
N PRO A 499 -2.01 -1.66 -22.00
CA PRO A 499 -2.13 -1.21 -23.37
C PRO A 499 -3.24 -0.16 -23.44
N VAL A 500 -2.90 1.03 -23.91
CA VAL A 500 -3.82 2.17 -24.00
C VAL A 500 -3.89 2.72 -25.41
N LEU A 501 -5.02 3.34 -25.74
CA LEU A 501 -5.14 4.25 -26.86
C LEU A 501 -4.93 5.67 -26.35
N VAL A 502 -3.93 6.38 -26.88
CA VAL A 502 -3.69 7.78 -26.56
C VAL A 502 -4.59 8.64 -27.44
N VAL A 503 -5.56 9.29 -26.83
CA VAL A 503 -6.52 10.21 -27.44
C VAL A 503 -6.21 11.65 -27.06
N LYS A 504 -6.68 12.62 -27.83
CA LYS A 504 -6.49 14.05 -27.58
C LYS A 504 -7.82 14.76 -27.50
N VAL A 505 -7.93 15.63 -26.49
CA VAL A 505 -9.06 16.53 -26.27
C VAL A 505 -8.53 17.87 -25.81
N CYS A 506 -9.01 18.96 -26.40
CA CYS A 506 -8.55 20.33 -26.15
C CYS A 506 -7.02 20.45 -26.25
N ASN A 507 -6.42 19.75 -27.22
CA ASN A 507 -4.97 19.63 -27.44
C ASN A 507 -4.17 18.97 -26.29
N GLN A 508 -4.84 18.30 -25.34
CA GLN A 508 -4.21 17.55 -24.26
C GLN A 508 -4.35 16.03 -24.47
N PRO A 509 -3.26 15.25 -24.33
CA PRO A 509 -3.31 13.79 -24.45
C PRO A 509 -3.89 13.12 -23.19
N PHE A 510 -4.72 12.11 -23.41
CA PHE A 510 -5.30 11.21 -22.42
C PHE A 510 -5.14 9.76 -22.89
N ALA A 511 -5.03 8.83 -21.97
CA ALA A 511 -4.92 7.40 -22.26
C ALA A 511 -6.20 6.68 -21.85
N VAL A 512 -6.81 5.95 -22.79
CA VAL A 512 -7.97 5.07 -22.51
C VAL A 512 -7.57 3.60 -22.65
N PRO A 513 -8.06 2.70 -21.79
CA PRO A 513 -7.71 1.28 -21.87
C PRO A 513 -8.07 0.67 -23.23
N LEU A 514 -7.10 0.06 -23.92
CA LEU A 514 -7.32 -0.53 -25.24
C LEU A 514 -8.29 -1.71 -25.18
N ALA A 515 -8.37 -2.41 -24.05
CA ALA A 515 -9.31 -3.51 -23.82
C ALA A 515 -10.78 -3.11 -23.98
N MET A 516 -11.11 -1.82 -23.83
CA MET A 516 -12.46 -1.29 -24.04
C MET A 516 -12.69 -0.78 -25.46
N VAL A 517 -11.65 -0.65 -26.29
CA VAL A 517 -11.74 -0.05 -27.63
C VAL A 517 -12.09 -1.13 -28.65
N ARG A 518 -13.27 -1.02 -29.29
CA ARG A 518 -13.69 -1.91 -30.39
C ARG A 518 -13.15 -1.44 -31.74
N GLU A 519 -13.41 -0.17 -32.08
CA GLU A 519 -12.95 0.46 -33.32
C GLU A 519 -12.96 2.00 -33.20
N ILE A 520 -12.27 2.69 -34.12
CA ILE A 520 -12.26 4.16 -34.21
C ILE A 520 -12.96 4.56 -35.51
N ILE A 521 -13.93 5.45 -35.43
CA ILE A 521 -14.71 5.95 -36.56
C ILE A 521 -14.56 7.47 -36.70
N PRO A 522 -14.60 8.03 -37.92
CA PRO A 522 -14.76 9.47 -38.10
C PRO A 522 -16.20 9.88 -37.72
N ILE A 523 -16.35 10.99 -37.02
CA ILE A 523 -17.65 11.60 -36.72
C ILE A 523 -17.91 12.72 -37.72
N GLN A 524 -19.07 12.68 -38.36
CA GLN A 524 -19.60 13.80 -39.16
C GLN A 524 -20.78 14.39 -38.39
N GLN A 525 -20.90 15.72 -38.30
CA GLN A 525 -22.01 16.36 -37.58
C GLN A 525 -23.39 15.91 -38.09
N ASP A 526 -23.50 15.67 -39.41
CA ASP A 526 -24.74 15.22 -40.05
C ASP A 526 -25.16 13.79 -39.64
N SER A 527 -24.25 12.98 -39.11
CA SER A 527 -24.56 11.61 -38.67
C SER A 527 -25.01 11.52 -37.22
N ILE A 528 -24.90 12.62 -36.45
CA ILE A 528 -25.36 12.67 -35.07
C ILE A 528 -26.87 12.94 -35.06
N GLN A 529 -27.63 11.97 -34.54
CA GLN A 529 -29.06 12.08 -34.34
C GLN A 529 -29.40 12.14 -32.86
N GLU A 530 -30.40 12.92 -32.49
CA GLU A 530 -30.84 13.00 -31.12
C GLU A 530 -32.01 12.03 -30.89
N VAL A 531 -31.80 11.04 -30.02
CA VAL A 531 -32.83 10.06 -29.63
C VAL A 531 -33.03 10.16 -28.13
N SER A 532 -34.25 10.48 -27.70
CA SER A 532 -34.61 10.66 -26.28
C SER A 532 -33.72 11.68 -25.53
N GLY A 533 -33.34 12.77 -26.21
CA GLY A 533 -32.51 13.83 -25.62
C GLY A 533 -31.02 13.49 -25.52
N ARG A 534 -30.56 12.43 -26.21
CA ARG A 534 -29.16 12.00 -26.21
C ARG A 534 -28.62 11.99 -27.64
N PRO A 535 -27.41 12.53 -27.88
CA PRO A 535 -26.76 12.38 -29.17
C PRO A 535 -26.40 10.91 -29.38
N THR A 536 -26.76 10.38 -30.55
CA THR A 536 -26.59 8.98 -30.95
C THR A 536 -26.09 8.92 -32.39
N ILE A 537 -25.30 7.90 -32.71
CA ILE A 537 -24.88 7.59 -34.07
C ILE A 537 -25.25 6.13 -34.34
N VAL A 538 -25.75 5.87 -35.55
CA VAL A 538 -26.01 4.50 -36.02
C VAL A 538 -24.74 3.96 -36.67
N VAL A 539 -24.18 2.89 -36.09
CA VAL A 539 -22.98 2.22 -36.61
C VAL A 539 -23.35 0.77 -36.90
N ARG A 540 -23.37 0.39 -38.19
CA ARG A 540 -23.72 -0.98 -38.63
C ARG A 540 -25.02 -1.50 -38.01
N ASP A 541 -26.08 -0.70 -38.09
CA ASP A 541 -27.42 -0.98 -37.54
C ASP A 541 -27.53 -1.00 -35.99
N GLU A 542 -26.45 -0.68 -35.26
CA GLU A 542 -26.48 -0.47 -33.80
C GLU A 542 -26.61 1.04 -33.50
N ILE A 543 -27.59 1.41 -32.66
CA ILE A 543 -27.78 2.80 -32.18
C ILE A 543 -26.92 3.00 -30.93
N LEU A 544 -25.82 3.74 -31.05
CA LEU A 544 -24.89 3.94 -29.96
C LEU A 544 -24.94 5.39 -29.45
N PRO A 545 -25.04 5.60 -28.12
CA PRO A 545 -24.97 6.94 -27.54
C PRO A 545 -23.57 7.52 -27.70
N VAL A 546 -23.49 8.79 -28.09
CA VAL A 546 -22.26 9.55 -28.19
C VAL A 546 -22.04 10.31 -26.88
N ARG A 547 -20.82 10.28 -26.37
CA ARG A 547 -20.37 11.02 -25.19
C ARG A 547 -19.10 11.78 -25.53
N SER A 548 -19.12 13.09 -25.38
CA SER A 548 -17.93 13.92 -25.51
C SER A 548 -17.01 13.68 -24.31
N LEU A 549 -15.73 13.39 -24.57
CA LEU A 549 -14.75 13.27 -23.49
C LEU A 549 -14.53 14.62 -22.79
N ALA A 550 -14.64 15.75 -23.50
CA ALA A 550 -14.58 17.07 -22.88
C ALA A 550 -15.71 17.26 -21.86
N ASP A 551 -16.94 16.88 -22.21
CA ASP A 551 -18.10 17.02 -21.33
C ASP A 551 -17.99 16.11 -20.11
N LEU A 552 -17.47 14.88 -20.29
CA LEU A 552 -17.21 13.95 -19.18
C LEU A 552 -16.16 14.48 -18.20
N LEU A 553 -15.18 15.26 -18.68
CA LEU A 553 -14.17 15.92 -17.86
C LEU A 553 -14.65 17.27 -17.30
N GLY A 554 -15.85 17.73 -17.66
CA GLY A 554 -16.38 19.05 -17.29
C GLY A 554 -15.68 20.23 -17.98
N TRP A 555 -15.08 19.99 -19.15
CA TRP A 555 -14.35 20.99 -19.92
C TRP A 555 -15.23 21.60 -21.00
N GLN A 556 -15.00 22.89 -21.31
CA GLN A 556 -15.60 23.49 -22.49
C GLN A 556 -14.82 23.04 -23.74
N PRO A 557 -15.47 22.38 -24.70
CA PRO A 557 -14.81 21.92 -25.91
C PRO A 557 -14.26 23.13 -26.68
N THR A 558 -12.96 23.13 -26.93
CA THR A 558 -12.28 24.19 -27.71
C THR A 558 -12.30 23.90 -29.20
N GLN A 559 -12.55 22.64 -29.57
CA GLN A 559 -12.62 22.14 -30.94
C GLN A 559 -13.82 21.18 -31.07
N GLU A 560 -14.29 20.99 -32.29
CA GLU A 560 -15.33 19.99 -32.57
C GLU A 560 -14.71 18.59 -32.63
N ALA A 561 -15.42 17.60 -32.08
CA ALA A 561 -14.97 16.22 -32.09
C ALA A 561 -14.98 15.66 -33.53
N GLN A 562 -13.81 15.23 -34.01
CA GLN A 562 -13.64 14.70 -35.36
C GLN A 562 -13.70 13.17 -35.41
N PHE A 563 -13.42 12.51 -34.28
CA PHE A 563 -13.36 11.06 -34.19
C PHE A 563 -14.20 10.54 -33.03
N GLY A 564 -14.71 9.33 -33.19
CA GLY A 564 -15.45 8.57 -32.20
C GLY A 564 -14.75 7.25 -31.93
N VAL A 565 -14.40 6.99 -30.69
CA VAL A 565 -13.87 5.69 -30.26
C VAL A 565 -15.06 4.85 -29.79
N LEU A 566 -15.38 3.76 -30.48
CA LEU A 566 -16.39 2.81 -30.02
C LEU A 566 -15.84 2.07 -28.81
N MET A 567 -16.41 2.39 -27.65
CA MET A 567 -16.08 1.80 -26.37
C MET A 567 -17.09 0.70 -26.04
N GLN A 568 -16.59 -0.45 -25.61
CA GLN A 568 -17.39 -1.60 -25.19
C GLN A 568 -16.92 -2.11 -23.83
N SER A 569 -17.82 -2.05 -22.86
CA SER A 569 -17.72 -2.72 -21.57
C SER A 569 -18.71 -3.90 -21.53
N ALA A 570 -18.62 -4.74 -20.49
CA ALA A 570 -19.47 -5.91 -20.32
C ALA A 570 -20.98 -5.60 -20.36
N GLU A 571 -21.38 -4.40 -19.92
CA GLU A 571 -22.80 -4.02 -19.80
C GLU A 571 -23.24 -2.91 -20.76
N ARG A 572 -22.31 -2.17 -21.39
CA ARG A 572 -22.62 -0.95 -22.16
C ARG A 572 -21.69 -0.76 -23.36
N ALA A 573 -22.26 -0.32 -24.48
CA ALA A 573 -21.53 0.16 -25.64
C ALA A 573 -21.88 1.63 -25.89
N PHE A 574 -20.87 2.44 -26.19
CA PHE A 574 -21.04 3.87 -26.48
C PHE A 574 -19.89 4.40 -27.34
N ILE A 575 -20.07 5.59 -27.91
CA ILE A 575 -19.05 6.27 -28.71
C ILE A 575 -18.44 7.39 -27.87
N LEU A 576 -17.14 7.35 -27.63
CA LEU A 576 -16.37 8.42 -27.00
C LEU A 576 -15.89 9.40 -28.07
N ALA A 577 -16.48 10.59 -28.11
CA ALA A 577 -16.11 11.63 -29.07
C ALA A 577 -14.86 12.38 -28.60
N ILE A 578 -13.87 12.49 -29.50
CA ILE A 578 -12.52 13.03 -29.28
C ILE A 578 -12.09 13.91 -30.46
N ASP A 579 -11.12 14.79 -30.22
CA ASP A 579 -10.61 15.70 -31.26
C ASP A 579 -9.67 14.98 -32.23
N ALA A 580 -8.75 14.19 -31.67
CA ALA A 580 -7.76 13.41 -32.42
C ALA A 580 -7.28 12.21 -31.58
N PHE A 581 -6.55 11.29 -32.21
CA PHE A 581 -5.83 10.24 -31.51
C PHE A 581 -4.38 10.19 -31.99
N VAL A 582 -3.47 9.74 -31.13
CA VAL A 582 -2.05 9.59 -31.43
C VAL A 582 -1.77 8.17 -31.90
N GLY A 583 -2.27 7.18 -31.16
CA GLY A 583 -2.05 5.77 -31.45
C GLY A 583 -2.11 4.89 -30.21
N ARG A 584 -1.72 3.63 -30.38
CA ARG A 584 -1.56 2.68 -29.28
C ARG A 584 -0.22 2.93 -28.58
N ASP A 585 -0.23 2.83 -27.27
CA ASP A 585 0.99 2.86 -26.44
C ASP A 585 0.85 1.86 -25.28
N ASP A 586 1.96 1.35 -24.77
CA ASP A 586 1.98 0.44 -23.62
C ASP A 586 2.52 1.22 -22.41
N VAL A 587 1.64 1.59 -21.48
CA VAL A 587 1.97 2.57 -20.43
C VAL A 587 2.01 1.95 -19.04
N VAL A 588 3.04 2.31 -18.27
CA VAL A 588 3.10 2.00 -16.84
C VAL A 588 2.24 3.01 -16.09
N ILE A 589 1.21 2.54 -15.39
CA ILE A 589 0.36 3.39 -14.55
C ILE A 589 1.10 3.71 -13.25
N LYS A 590 1.32 4.99 -12.98
CA LYS A 590 1.76 5.46 -11.67
C LYS A 590 0.53 5.98 -10.91
N PRO A 591 0.20 5.41 -9.74
CA PRO A 591 -0.88 5.94 -8.93
C PRO A 591 -0.53 7.35 -8.48
N LEU A 592 -1.52 8.25 -8.52
CA LEU A 592 -1.38 9.62 -8.02
C LEU A 592 -1.39 9.56 -6.48
N GLN A 593 -0.27 9.91 -5.85
CA GLN A 593 -0.16 9.94 -4.39
C GLN A 593 -0.92 11.16 -3.84
N ASN A 594 -1.72 10.96 -2.79
CA ASN A 594 -2.46 12.01 -2.06
C ASN A 594 -3.60 12.73 -2.79
N ILE A 595 -3.81 12.45 -4.09
CA ILE A 595 -4.90 13.04 -4.88
C ILE A 595 -5.50 11.94 -5.74
N ARG A 596 -6.82 11.74 -5.63
CA ARG A 596 -7.57 10.81 -6.49
C ARG A 596 -8.62 11.59 -7.27
N PRO A 597 -8.25 12.20 -8.41
CA PRO A 597 -9.21 12.88 -9.27
C PRO A 597 -10.18 11.83 -9.82
N ARG A 598 -11.46 12.19 -9.88
CA ARG A 598 -12.51 11.32 -10.40
C ARG A 598 -12.21 10.97 -11.86
N GLY A 599 -12.44 9.71 -12.22
CA GLY A 599 -12.27 9.26 -13.59
C GLY A 599 -10.82 9.10 -14.04
N VAL A 600 -9.86 9.17 -13.12
CA VAL A 600 -8.43 9.00 -13.40
C VAL A 600 -7.91 7.81 -12.61
N ALA A 601 -7.47 6.77 -13.34
CA ALA A 601 -6.83 5.59 -12.75
C ALA A 601 -5.40 5.89 -12.30
N GLY A 602 -4.70 6.79 -13.00
CA GLY A 602 -3.35 7.22 -12.66
C GLY A 602 -2.74 8.11 -13.73
N ALA A 603 -1.43 8.28 -13.67
CA ALA A 603 -0.68 9.05 -14.64
C ALA A 603 0.47 8.24 -15.23
N THR A 604 0.86 8.58 -16.44
CA THR A 604 2.02 8.01 -17.11
C THR A 604 2.80 9.10 -17.84
N LEU A 605 3.99 8.76 -18.33
CA LEU A 605 4.84 9.65 -19.11
C LEU A 605 4.85 9.16 -20.56
N SER A 606 4.43 10.02 -21.48
CA SER A 606 4.52 9.77 -22.91
C SER A 606 5.98 9.84 -23.39
N GLY A 607 6.28 9.27 -24.56
CA GLY A 607 7.62 9.24 -25.14
C GLY A 607 8.26 10.62 -25.40
N ASP A 608 7.46 11.69 -25.44
CA ASP A 608 7.90 13.09 -25.52
C ASP A 608 8.16 13.74 -24.14
N GLY A 609 7.98 12.98 -23.06
CA GLY A 609 8.13 13.45 -21.67
C GLY A 609 6.91 14.18 -21.11
N SER A 610 5.81 14.28 -21.88
CA SER A 610 4.56 14.85 -21.37
C SER A 610 3.84 13.89 -20.43
N VAL A 611 3.15 14.43 -19.43
CA VAL A 611 2.34 13.62 -18.50
C VAL A 611 0.99 13.36 -19.14
N VAL A 612 0.63 12.08 -19.26
CA VAL A 612 -0.65 11.60 -19.80
C VAL A 612 -1.46 10.99 -18.67
N LEU A 613 -2.72 11.40 -18.53
CA LEU A 613 -3.63 10.83 -17.53
C LEU A 613 -4.29 9.58 -18.11
N VAL A 614 -4.25 8.49 -17.35
CA VAL A 614 -4.93 7.23 -17.67
C VAL A 614 -6.33 7.28 -17.11
N LEU A 615 -7.33 7.19 -17.97
CA LEU A 615 -8.73 7.37 -17.61
C LEU A 615 -9.36 6.08 -17.11
N ASP A 616 -10.11 6.20 -16.01
CA ASP A 616 -11.03 5.16 -15.53
C ASP A 616 -12.42 5.44 -16.11
N MET A 617 -12.76 4.74 -17.18
CA MET A 617 -14.01 4.95 -17.90
C MET A 617 -15.23 4.49 -17.09
N GLU A 618 -15.10 3.50 -16.21
CA GLU A 618 -16.22 3.05 -15.39
C GLU A 618 -16.60 4.13 -14.37
N ASP A 619 -15.62 4.74 -13.71
CA ASP A 619 -15.83 5.84 -12.77
C ASP A 619 -16.36 7.12 -13.47
N LEU A 620 -15.84 7.45 -14.67
CA LEU A 620 -16.32 8.58 -15.47
C LEU A 620 -17.80 8.42 -15.88
N LEU A 621 -18.21 7.21 -16.27
CA LEU A 621 -19.58 6.95 -16.75
C LEU A 621 -20.60 6.77 -15.62
N SER A 622 -20.14 6.60 -14.37
CA SER A 622 -20.99 6.41 -13.21
C SER A 622 -21.71 7.69 -12.75
N ASP A 623 -21.50 8.84 -13.42
CA ASP A 623 -22.15 10.10 -13.06
C ASP A 623 -23.62 10.21 -13.50
N PRO A 624 -24.59 10.34 -12.57
CA PRO A 624 -25.95 10.74 -12.92
C PRO A 624 -26.08 12.22 -13.32
N SER A 625 -25.08 13.08 -13.03
CA SER A 625 -25.11 14.53 -13.28
C SER A 625 -24.81 14.89 -14.75
N ALA A 626 -23.99 14.08 -15.44
CA ALA A 626 -23.70 14.25 -16.86
C ALA A 626 -24.92 13.95 -17.78
N ASN A 627 -26.00 13.43 -17.21
CA ASN A 627 -27.29 13.25 -17.90
C ASN A 627 -28.13 14.54 -17.99
N GLN A 628 -27.70 15.68 -17.44
CA GLN A 628 -28.55 16.88 -17.32
C GLN A 628 -27.99 18.22 -17.83
N GLN A 629 -26.77 18.30 -18.37
CA GLN A 629 -26.26 19.58 -18.88
C GLN A 629 -26.32 19.68 -20.41
N ASN A 630 -27.37 20.38 -20.84
CA ASN A 630 -27.71 20.87 -22.17
C ASN A 630 -26.50 21.31 -23.01
N VAL A 631 -26.34 20.69 -24.19
CA VAL A 631 -25.69 21.32 -25.33
C VAL A 631 -26.68 22.33 -25.91
N THR A 632 -26.54 23.60 -25.52
CA THR A 632 -27.19 24.71 -26.23
C THR A 632 -26.18 25.28 -27.22
N PRO A 633 -26.45 25.34 -28.53
CA PRO A 633 -25.54 25.98 -29.46
C PRO A 633 -25.59 27.50 -29.23
N ALA A 634 -24.48 28.07 -28.75
CA ALA A 634 -24.37 29.51 -28.54
C ALA A 634 -24.24 30.23 -29.90
N LEU A 635 -25.39 30.66 -30.44
CA LEU A 635 -25.46 31.75 -31.40
C LEU A 635 -24.92 33.02 -30.75
N GLY A 636 -24.05 33.70 -31.48
CA GLY A 636 -23.11 34.69 -30.95
C GLY A 636 -23.73 35.87 -30.21
N ASN A 637 -22.96 36.40 -29.27
CA ASN A 637 -22.87 37.84 -29.11
C ASN A 637 -21.55 38.27 -28.49
N ASN A 638 -21.02 39.32 -29.10
CA ASN A 638 -19.72 39.94 -28.86
C ASN A 638 -19.77 40.73 -27.54
N ALA A 639 -19.00 40.36 -26.52
CA ALA A 639 -18.71 41.23 -25.37
C ALA A 639 -17.39 40.84 -24.71
N ALA A 640 -16.44 41.77 -24.76
CA ALA A 640 -15.10 41.67 -24.21
C ALA A 640 -15.09 41.73 -22.67
N ALA A 641 -14.26 40.90 -22.02
CA ALA A 641 -13.44 41.18 -20.81
C ALA A 641 -12.68 39.90 -20.37
N PRO A 642 -11.75 39.96 -19.40
CA PRO A 642 -10.33 40.27 -19.58
C PRO A 642 -9.40 39.06 -19.34
N ARG A 643 -8.18 39.15 -19.88
CA ARG A 643 -7.10 38.17 -19.66
C ARG A 643 -6.67 38.16 -18.19
N LEU A 644 -6.74 37.00 -17.53
CA LEU A 644 -6.06 36.71 -16.27
C LEU A 644 -4.64 36.22 -16.58
N THR A 645 -3.67 37.08 -16.27
CA THR A 645 -2.24 36.76 -16.21
C THR A 645 -1.93 35.89 -15.01
N ALA A 646 -0.95 35.01 -15.21
CA ALA A 646 -0.37 34.11 -14.22
C ALA A 646 0.11 34.80 -12.94
N ALA A 647 -0.04 34.09 -11.83
CA ALA A 647 0.80 34.16 -10.63
C ALA A 647 1.05 32.72 -10.17
#